data_AF-A0A8S1HF73-F1
#
_entry.id   AF-A0A8S1HF73-F1
#
_cell.length_a   1.000
_cell.length_b   1.000
_cell.length_c   1.000
_cell.angle_alpha   90.00
_cell.angle_beta   90.00
_cell.angle_gamma   90.00
#
_symmetry.space_group_name_H-M   'P 1'
#
loop_
_entity.id
_entity.type
_entity.pdbx_description
1 polymer ?
#
loop_
_entity_poly.entity_id
_entity_poly.type
_entity_poly.pdbx_seq_one_letter_code
_entity_poly.pdbx_strand_id
1 'polypeptide(L)'
;MVFPSKRKSTASASSVTVPSNEIEMKEEFVLNTYDESTDYVPLIDGKPFDVDEYCKNLKLEIVNESEDKMTLEFDLLCVEAPIANALRRILIAEVPTMAFEKIYLYQNTSVIQDEVLCHRLGLLPLKVDPRKFLPPLEKVVGVNENGVDCEEEPEADPRRNVVFKFHVTCTKNRNAASTATDPKQLYHNSSVYSRSFIWQPVGTQEKEFAKNKPRIVHDEILVAKLRPGQEIEASCHAVKGIGRDHAKFSPVATASYRLLPTIRILREVSGEAAHRLKDCFSEGVIEVVKKGGKEVAVVKDARRDTCSRNVFRHEDLASAVQLGKNKQHFIFSIESTGALKAEELVEEACKVMETKCQSLRKQFFLIAARQVSKPIADAVIRYGKDHPLFRNKLLIPIGRGLVRMTTRMRMKGLGLGEPVGTVQISEAAALEQASDFVQQLVLFSYSVGVFAGYYFYTKLTSPETLKIEDFEKYREQQEQAVKELRLQLEMLEQRLAAQNKRSFFSIGSSSQSETKPKTDPPVTTSVVTPAAAESPVTQPKKGSSRFQRISSLPIDDAARIILDEEEYLVVRSGSSIGIEKASTHARRGFPLRFRPPPRKPPTSVLRCFEDALDAVRRRAPDHGGAEEETKKRKMRHLCRSAHPRNKFLAEEPLPTFVFVFVPSGLLVPDCRQIASKLISFF
;
A
#
# COMPACT_ATOMS: atom_id res chain seq x y z
N MET A 1 18.77 -18.01 -68.47
CA MET A 1 17.48 -17.64 -67.85
C MET A 1 17.40 -16.13 -67.77
N VAL A 2 16.50 -15.55 -68.55
CA VAL A 2 16.24 -14.11 -68.68
C VAL A 2 15.09 -13.74 -67.72
N PHE A 3 15.17 -12.56 -67.12
CA PHE A 3 14.17 -11.97 -66.20
C PHE A 3 12.74 -11.91 -66.79
N PRO A 4 11.69 -11.82 -65.94
CA PRO A 4 10.89 -10.60 -66.02
C PRO A 4 10.35 -10.04 -64.67
N SER A 5 10.57 -8.73 -64.51
CA SER A 5 9.61 -7.67 -64.15
C SER A 5 8.32 -8.03 -63.38
N LYS A 6 8.20 -7.53 -62.14
CA LYS A 6 6.91 -7.36 -61.45
C LYS A 6 6.34 -5.97 -61.74
N ARG A 7 5.15 -5.95 -62.34
CA ARG A 7 4.31 -4.77 -62.64
C ARG A 7 4.00 -3.96 -61.38
N LYS A 8 4.16 -2.64 -61.48
CA LYS A 8 3.56 -1.65 -60.58
C LYS A 8 2.04 -1.65 -60.79
N SER A 9 1.27 -2.04 -59.79
CA SER A 9 -0.14 -1.64 -59.67
C SER A 9 -0.21 -0.45 -58.72
N THR A 10 -0.49 0.72 -59.28
CA THR A 10 -0.89 1.93 -58.57
C THR A 10 -2.23 1.69 -57.88
N ALA A 11 -2.20 1.30 -56.60
CA ALA A 11 -3.34 1.45 -55.71
C ALA A 11 -3.16 2.78 -54.97
N SER A 12 -4.14 3.66 -55.13
CA SER A 12 -4.29 4.94 -54.46
C SER A 12 -4.01 4.82 -52.96
N ALA A 13 -3.05 5.61 -52.47
CA ALA A 13 -2.82 5.83 -51.05
C ALA A 13 -4.05 6.54 -50.44
N SER A 14 -5.02 5.76 -49.98
CA SER A 14 -6.09 6.25 -49.12
C SER A 14 -5.49 6.49 -47.73
N SER A 15 -5.32 7.77 -47.40
CA SER A 15 -5.26 8.35 -46.04
C SER A 15 -4.63 7.48 -44.95
N VAL A 16 -3.38 7.80 -44.58
CA VAL A 16 -2.85 7.49 -43.24
C VAL A 16 -3.83 8.09 -42.24
N THR A 17 -4.70 7.27 -41.70
CA THR A 17 -5.70 7.68 -40.71
C THR A 17 -4.95 7.89 -39.41
N VAL A 18 -4.94 9.15 -38.97
CA VAL A 18 -4.44 9.64 -37.68
C VAL A 18 -4.74 8.61 -36.58
N PRO A 19 -3.82 8.32 -35.64
CA PRO A 19 -4.18 7.50 -34.48
C PRO A 19 -5.34 8.19 -33.77
N SER A 20 -6.54 7.65 -33.91
CA SER A 20 -7.72 8.22 -33.30
C SER A 20 -7.53 8.13 -31.78
N ASN A 21 -7.77 9.22 -31.05
CA ASN A 21 -7.94 9.22 -29.59
C ASN A 21 -9.18 8.42 -29.14
N GLU A 22 -9.63 7.49 -29.97
CA GLU A 22 -10.80 6.67 -29.81
C GLU A 22 -10.41 5.20 -29.94
N ILE A 23 -10.89 4.41 -29.00
CA ILE A 23 -10.92 2.96 -29.06
C ILE A 23 -12.14 2.58 -29.91
N GLU A 24 -11.97 1.71 -30.91
CA GLU A 24 -13.08 1.22 -31.71
C GLU A 24 -13.56 -0.13 -31.17
N MET A 25 -14.86 -0.27 -30.95
CA MET A 25 -15.47 -1.51 -30.47
C MET A 25 -16.20 -2.20 -31.62
N LYS A 26 -15.64 -3.31 -32.11
CA LYS A 26 -16.29 -4.19 -33.07
C LYS A 26 -17.06 -5.30 -32.35
N GLU A 27 -17.78 -6.10 -33.13
CA GLU A 27 -18.57 -7.22 -32.66
C GLU A 27 -17.70 -8.23 -31.87
N GLU A 28 -16.62 -8.69 -32.49
CA GLU A 28 -15.77 -9.76 -31.94
C GLU A 28 -14.55 -9.23 -31.15
N PHE A 29 -14.05 -8.04 -31.47
CA PHE A 29 -12.80 -7.51 -30.93
C PHE A 29 -12.84 -6.00 -30.71
N VAL A 30 -11.86 -5.50 -29.95
CA VAL A 30 -11.64 -4.07 -29.70
C VAL A 30 -10.35 -3.67 -30.42
N LEU A 31 -10.43 -2.63 -31.24
CA LEU A 31 -9.28 -2.07 -31.97
C LEU A 31 -8.82 -0.78 -31.32
N ASN A 32 -7.61 -0.34 -31.69
CA ASN A 32 -7.00 0.88 -31.19
C ASN A 32 -6.96 0.91 -29.66
N THR A 33 -6.66 -0.24 -29.03
CA THR A 33 -6.31 -0.30 -27.61
C THR A 33 -5.02 0.47 -27.35
N TYR A 34 -4.63 0.61 -26.09
CA TYR A 34 -3.33 1.17 -25.72
C TYR A 34 -2.20 0.20 -26.10
N ASP A 35 -1.94 0.10 -27.38
CA ASP A 35 -0.85 -0.64 -27.98
C ASP A 35 -0.19 0.30 -28.98
N GLU A 36 1.12 0.48 -28.85
CA GLU A 36 2.02 1.33 -29.64
C GLU A 36 2.36 2.71 -29.05
N SER A 37 3.61 3.10 -29.30
CA SER A 37 4.26 4.37 -28.94
C SER A 37 3.60 5.63 -29.54
N THR A 38 2.41 5.48 -30.12
CA THR A 38 1.61 6.50 -30.82
C THR A 38 0.58 7.18 -29.91
N ASP A 39 0.25 6.57 -28.76
CA ASP A 39 -0.70 7.13 -27.78
C ASP A 39 -0.05 8.13 -26.81
N TYR A 40 1.28 8.24 -26.84
CA TYR A 40 1.99 9.27 -26.09
C TYR A 40 1.93 10.58 -26.88
N VAL A 41 1.70 11.68 -26.17
CA VAL A 41 1.66 13.04 -26.73
C VAL A 41 2.92 13.47 -27.53
N PRO A 42 4.14 12.90 -27.43
CA PRO A 42 5.25 13.43 -28.20
C PRO A 42 5.24 12.80 -29.59
N LEU A 43 4.30 13.15 -30.48
CA LEU A 43 4.47 12.97 -31.94
C LEU A 43 3.35 13.55 -32.83
N ILE A 44 2.27 14.11 -32.29
CA ILE A 44 1.24 14.73 -33.14
C ILE A 44 1.78 15.98 -33.86
N ASP A 45 2.75 16.68 -33.25
CA ASP A 45 3.37 17.91 -33.78
C ASP A 45 4.92 17.89 -33.85
N GLY A 46 5.57 16.82 -33.41
CA GLY A 46 7.05 16.79 -33.27
C GLY A 46 7.61 17.74 -32.19
N LYS A 47 6.75 18.29 -31.32
CA LYS A 47 7.14 19.11 -30.17
C LYS A 47 7.60 18.22 -29.01
N PRO A 48 8.63 18.63 -28.25
CA PRO A 48 8.98 17.97 -27.00
C PRO A 48 7.81 18.06 -26.01
N PHE A 49 7.70 17.07 -25.12
CA PHE A 49 6.70 17.09 -24.05
C PHE A 49 6.91 18.32 -23.16
N ASP A 50 5.90 19.17 -23.08
CA ASP A 50 5.86 20.34 -22.19
C ASP A 50 4.84 20.09 -21.08
N VAL A 51 5.32 20.18 -19.83
CA VAL A 51 4.51 19.99 -18.64
C VAL A 51 3.48 21.10 -18.52
N ASP A 52 3.87 22.36 -18.71
CA ASP A 52 2.98 23.50 -18.50
C ASP A 52 1.80 23.50 -19.48
N GLU A 53 2.04 23.07 -20.73
CA GLU A 53 0.98 22.88 -21.72
C GLU A 53 0.07 21.70 -21.36
N TYR A 54 0.65 20.58 -20.91
CA TYR A 54 -0.11 19.42 -20.45
C TYR A 54 -1.05 19.77 -19.28
N CYS A 55 -0.54 20.49 -18.27
CA CYS A 55 -1.32 20.90 -17.10
C CYS A 55 -2.46 21.85 -17.44
N LYS A 56 -2.27 22.73 -18.44
CA LYS A 56 -3.33 23.64 -18.92
C LYS A 56 -4.47 22.90 -19.62
N ASN A 57 -4.15 21.80 -20.29
CA ASN A 57 -5.14 21.00 -21.03
C ASN A 57 -5.93 20.05 -20.13
N LEU A 58 -5.39 19.72 -18.96
CA LEU A 58 -6.04 18.88 -17.97
C LEU A 58 -7.31 19.54 -17.42
N LYS A 59 -8.41 18.79 -17.41
CA LYS A 59 -9.67 19.24 -16.82
C LYS A 59 -10.25 18.17 -15.91
N LEU A 60 -10.79 18.61 -14.78
CA LEU A 60 -11.50 17.78 -13.82
C LEU A 60 -12.91 18.35 -13.64
N GLU A 61 -13.92 17.51 -13.83
CA GLU A 61 -15.33 17.91 -13.70
C GLU A 61 -16.03 16.98 -12.71
N ILE A 62 -16.51 17.51 -11.59
CA ILE A 62 -17.27 16.72 -10.62
C ILE A 62 -18.70 16.60 -11.14
N VAL A 63 -19.15 15.37 -11.38
CA VAL A 63 -20.47 15.09 -11.96
C VAL A 63 -21.49 14.82 -10.87
N ASN A 64 -21.11 14.02 -9.87
CA ASN A 64 -22.00 13.66 -8.78
C ASN A 64 -21.21 13.49 -7.48
N GLU A 65 -21.73 14.08 -6.39
CA GLU A 65 -21.28 13.83 -5.02
C GLU A 65 -22.52 13.47 -4.21
N SER A 66 -22.46 12.34 -3.52
CA SER A 66 -23.53 11.93 -2.60
C SER A 66 -23.67 12.90 -1.42
N GLU A 67 -24.88 13.02 -0.87
CA GLU A 67 -25.15 13.86 0.31
C GLU A 67 -24.32 13.45 1.53
N ASP A 68 -24.03 12.16 1.68
CA ASP A 68 -23.20 11.61 2.75
C ASP A 68 -21.69 11.73 2.47
N LYS A 69 -21.30 12.21 1.28
CA LYS A 69 -19.92 12.37 0.79
C LYS A 69 -19.13 11.07 0.76
N MET A 70 -19.81 9.93 0.68
CA MET A 70 -19.17 8.61 0.64
C MET A 70 -18.93 8.13 -0.78
N THR A 71 -19.73 8.60 -1.74
CA THR A 71 -19.55 8.33 -3.17
C THR A 71 -19.25 9.61 -3.94
N LEU A 72 -18.30 9.52 -4.86
CA LEU A 72 -17.88 10.60 -5.74
C LEU A 72 -17.74 10.07 -7.17
N GLU A 73 -18.39 10.74 -8.11
CA GLU A 73 -18.23 10.53 -9.55
C GLU A 73 -17.69 11.81 -10.19
N PHE A 74 -16.54 11.70 -10.85
CA PHE A 74 -15.92 12.82 -11.54
C PHE A 74 -15.28 12.38 -12.85
N ASP A 75 -15.15 13.33 -13.76
CA ASP A 75 -14.52 13.15 -15.05
C ASP A 75 -13.11 13.72 -15.02
N LEU A 76 -12.17 12.93 -15.53
CA LEU A 76 -10.78 13.31 -15.73
C LEU A 76 -10.50 13.32 -17.24
N LEU A 77 -10.30 14.51 -17.77
CA LEU A 77 -10.13 14.81 -19.19
C LEU A 77 -8.65 15.10 -19.50
N CYS A 78 -8.23 14.75 -20.72
CA CYS A 78 -6.89 15.00 -21.24
C CYS A 78 -5.76 14.31 -20.45
N VAL A 79 -6.04 13.12 -19.92
CA VAL A 79 -5.05 12.29 -19.18
C VAL A 79 -4.83 10.97 -19.90
N GLU A 80 -3.66 10.35 -19.75
CA GLU A 80 -3.39 9.01 -20.25
C GLU A 80 -3.73 7.91 -19.24
N ALA A 81 -4.07 6.72 -19.75
CA ALA A 81 -4.41 5.56 -18.94
C ALA A 81 -3.38 5.19 -17.84
N PRO A 82 -2.04 5.31 -18.04
CA PRO A 82 -1.08 5.01 -16.97
C PRO A 82 -1.27 5.87 -15.72
N ILE A 83 -1.56 7.17 -15.88
CA ILE A 83 -1.75 8.09 -14.75
C ILE A 83 -3.09 7.83 -14.07
N ALA A 84 -4.17 7.71 -14.86
CA ALA A 84 -5.49 7.36 -14.35
C ALA A 84 -5.47 6.01 -13.59
N ASN A 85 -4.79 5.00 -14.12
CA ASN A 85 -4.64 3.71 -13.47
C ASN A 85 -3.72 3.76 -12.25
N ALA A 86 -2.69 4.61 -12.24
CA ALA A 86 -1.88 4.84 -11.06
C ALA A 86 -2.72 5.41 -9.92
N LEU A 87 -3.54 6.43 -10.19
CA LEU A 87 -4.47 7.00 -9.20
C LEU A 87 -5.41 5.94 -8.63
N ARG A 88 -6.05 5.15 -9.51
CA ARG A 88 -6.94 4.03 -9.11
C ARG A 88 -6.22 3.02 -8.20
N ARG A 89 -4.98 2.64 -8.54
CA ARG A 89 -4.20 1.66 -7.76
C ARG A 89 -3.80 2.19 -6.39
N ILE A 90 -3.43 3.47 -6.31
CA ILE A 90 -3.05 4.12 -5.05
C ILE A 90 -4.26 4.19 -4.12
N LEU A 91 -5.43 4.60 -4.63
CA LEU A 91 -6.69 4.62 -3.87
C LEU A 91 -7.01 3.28 -3.21
N ILE A 92 -6.82 2.17 -3.94
CA ILE A 92 -7.14 0.83 -3.43
C ILE A 92 -6.09 0.33 -2.44
N ALA A 93 -4.81 0.54 -2.72
CA ALA A 93 -3.74 -0.23 -2.09
C ALA A 93 -2.78 0.58 -1.21
N GLU A 94 -2.71 1.90 -1.35
CA GLU A 94 -1.62 2.68 -0.75
C GLU A 94 -2.06 3.87 0.09
N VAL A 95 -3.30 4.33 -0.06
CA VAL A 95 -3.88 5.28 0.88
C VAL A 95 -4.04 4.58 2.25
N PRO A 96 -3.42 5.10 3.32
CA PRO A 96 -3.43 4.42 4.62
C PRO A 96 -4.75 4.63 5.37
N THR A 97 -5.17 3.64 6.16
CA THR A 97 -6.33 3.70 7.05
C THR A 97 -6.05 3.07 8.40
N MET A 98 -6.98 3.22 9.35
CA MET A 98 -6.95 2.55 10.65
C MET A 98 -7.84 1.31 10.61
N ALA A 99 -7.31 0.15 10.99
CA ALA A 99 -8.08 -1.08 11.14
C ALA A 99 -7.57 -1.92 12.32
N PHE A 100 -8.41 -2.83 12.83
CA PHE A 100 -8.02 -3.73 13.91
C PHE A 100 -6.95 -4.74 13.44
N GLU A 101 -5.86 -4.82 14.20
CA GLU A 101 -4.73 -5.71 13.92
C GLU A 101 -4.54 -6.74 15.03
N LYS A 102 -4.52 -6.28 16.29
CA LYS A 102 -4.40 -7.15 17.46
C LYS A 102 -5.70 -7.17 18.23
N ILE A 103 -6.19 -8.36 18.51
CA ILE A 103 -7.43 -8.60 19.25
C ILE A 103 -7.07 -9.51 20.41
N TYR A 104 -7.25 -9.01 21.61
CA TYR A 104 -7.04 -9.72 22.86
C TYR A 104 -8.41 -10.23 23.31
N LEU A 105 -8.66 -11.53 23.12
CA LEU A 105 -9.87 -12.20 23.60
C LEU A 105 -9.63 -12.62 25.05
N TYR A 106 -10.45 -12.13 25.98
CA TYR A 106 -10.42 -12.61 27.37
C TYR A 106 -11.35 -13.81 27.55
N GLN A 107 -12.48 -13.78 26.84
CA GLN A 107 -13.47 -14.83 26.91
C GLN A 107 -14.27 -14.90 25.60
N ASN A 108 -14.38 -16.10 25.02
CA ASN A 108 -15.28 -16.39 23.92
C ASN A 108 -15.95 -17.74 24.14
N THR A 109 -17.19 -17.73 24.60
CA THR A 109 -18.03 -18.94 24.73
C THR A 109 -19.09 -19.03 23.63
N SER A 110 -18.93 -18.22 22.58
CA SER A 110 -19.80 -18.26 21.40
C SER A 110 -19.55 -19.50 20.54
N VAL A 111 -20.41 -19.70 19.54
CA VAL A 111 -20.26 -20.79 18.56
C VAL A 111 -19.17 -20.47 17.52
N ILE A 112 -18.80 -19.19 17.36
CA ILE A 112 -17.82 -18.76 16.36
C ILE A 112 -16.42 -18.97 16.93
N GLN A 113 -15.58 -19.66 16.16
CA GLN A 113 -14.17 -19.87 16.53
C GLN A 113 -13.42 -18.54 16.63
N ASP A 114 -12.44 -18.50 17.53
CA ASP A 114 -11.67 -17.30 17.86
C ASP A 114 -11.03 -16.65 16.63
N GLU A 115 -10.39 -17.44 15.76
CA GLU A 115 -9.74 -16.95 14.55
C GLU A 115 -10.72 -16.35 13.54
N VAL A 116 -11.91 -16.95 13.41
CA VAL A 116 -12.96 -16.47 12.51
C VAL A 116 -13.57 -15.19 13.06
N LEU A 117 -13.81 -15.13 14.37
CA LEU A 117 -14.30 -13.92 15.04
C LEU A 117 -13.28 -12.78 14.87
N CYS A 118 -12.01 -13.01 15.19
CA CYS A 118 -10.94 -12.03 15.06
C CYS A 118 -10.79 -11.53 13.61
N HIS A 119 -10.86 -12.41 12.62
CA HIS A 119 -10.84 -12.02 11.21
C HIS A 119 -12.02 -11.11 10.84
N ARG A 120 -13.24 -11.41 11.30
CA ARG A 120 -14.43 -10.57 11.08
C ARG A 120 -14.28 -9.19 11.73
N LEU A 121 -13.77 -9.15 12.96
CA LEU A 121 -13.49 -7.90 13.66
C LEU A 121 -12.49 -7.04 12.90
N GLY A 122 -11.42 -7.66 12.38
CA GLY A 122 -10.42 -6.99 11.54
C GLY A 122 -10.98 -6.24 10.33
N LEU A 123 -12.12 -6.68 9.80
CA LEU A 123 -12.77 -6.10 8.62
C LEU A 123 -13.77 -4.98 8.94
N LEU A 124 -13.98 -4.64 10.22
CA LEU A 124 -14.88 -3.55 10.59
C LEU A 124 -14.23 -2.19 10.27
N PRO A 125 -14.85 -1.36 9.41
CA PRO A 125 -14.28 -0.07 9.04
C PRO A 125 -14.36 0.90 10.23
N LEU A 126 -13.24 1.56 10.53
CA LEU A 126 -13.13 2.51 11.64
C LEU A 126 -13.21 3.95 11.13
N LYS A 127 -14.04 4.76 11.77
CA LYS A 127 -14.15 6.20 11.53
C LYS A 127 -13.08 6.94 12.34
N VAL A 128 -11.85 6.86 11.88
CA VAL A 128 -10.67 7.47 12.50
C VAL A 128 -9.79 8.06 11.42
N ASP A 129 -9.37 9.32 11.59
CA ASP A 129 -8.44 9.97 10.67
C ASP A 129 -7.03 9.36 10.80
N PRO A 130 -6.52 8.63 9.79
CA PRO A 130 -5.23 7.97 9.84
C PRO A 130 -4.05 8.96 9.80
N ARG A 131 -4.27 10.23 9.44
CA ARG A 131 -3.21 11.26 9.36
C ARG A 131 -2.65 11.61 10.74
N LYS A 132 -3.47 11.48 11.79
CA LYS A 132 -3.09 11.77 13.18
C LYS A 132 -2.21 10.69 13.81
N PHE A 133 -2.16 9.50 13.22
CA PHE A 133 -1.43 8.36 13.74
C PHE A 133 -0.14 8.11 12.95
N LEU A 134 0.91 7.75 13.69
CA LEU A 134 2.15 7.27 13.11
C LEU A 134 1.99 5.80 12.68
N PRO A 135 2.74 5.36 11.66
CA PRO A 135 2.79 3.94 11.32
C PRO A 135 3.33 3.13 12.52
N PRO A 136 2.94 1.84 12.64
CA PRO A 136 3.46 0.96 13.68
C PRO A 136 4.98 0.83 13.53
N LEU A 137 5.68 0.70 14.65
CA LEU A 137 7.09 0.28 14.65
C LEU A 137 7.16 -1.19 14.22
N GLU A 138 8.21 -1.57 13.49
CA GLU A 138 8.39 -2.94 12.97
C GLU A 138 8.12 -4.00 14.05
N LYS A 139 7.34 -5.03 13.65
CA LYS A 139 6.87 -6.19 14.42
C LYS A 139 6.70 -5.89 15.90
N VAL A 140 5.45 -5.70 16.34
CA VAL A 140 5.06 -6.10 17.70
C VAL A 140 5.50 -7.55 17.84
N VAL A 141 6.69 -7.75 18.41
CA VAL A 141 7.28 -9.05 18.58
C VAL A 141 6.35 -9.70 19.59
N GLY A 142 5.55 -10.67 19.17
CA GLY A 142 4.78 -11.51 20.09
C GLY A 142 5.67 -12.36 21.00
N VAL A 143 6.96 -12.06 21.04
CA VAL A 143 8.03 -12.82 21.66
C VAL A 143 9.04 -11.81 22.17
N ASN A 144 9.08 -11.58 23.48
CA ASN A 144 10.21 -10.88 24.11
C ASN A 144 11.53 -11.63 23.80
N GLU A 145 12.70 -11.04 24.10
CA GLU A 145 14.02 -11.68 23.91
C GLU A 145 14.14 -13.08 24.55
N ASN A 146 13.18 -13.42 25.43
CA ASN A 146 13.08 -14.66 26.19
C ASN A 146 12.10 -15.70 25.60
N GLY A 147 11.47 -15.48 24.44
CA GLY A 147 10.66 -16.54 23.83
C GLY A 147 9.23 -16.67 24.35
N VAL A 148 8.71 -15.72 25.14
CA VAL A 148 7.43 -15.86 25.84
C VAL A 148 6.31 -15.12 25.07
N ASP A 149 5.26 -15.86 24.71
CA ASP A 149 3.95 -15.29 24.35
C ASP A 149 3.51 -14.40 25.52
N CYS A 150 3.38 -13.08 25.31
CA CYS A 150 2.87 -12.21 26.36
C CYS A 150 1.43 -12.62 26.69
N GLU A 151 1.23 -13.28 27.83
CA GLU A 151 -0.09 -13.54 28.43
C GLU A 151 -0.80 -12.21 28.82
N GLU A 152 -0.10 -11.07 28.74
CA GLU A 152 -0.61 -9.75 29.10
C GLU A 152 -0.79 -8.84 27.87
N GLU A 153 -1.94 -8.16 27.80
CA GLU A 153 -2.21 -7.10 26.83
C GLU A 153 -1.15 -5.98 26.99
N PRO A 154 -0.34 -5.69 25.96
CA PRO A 154 0.66 -4.64 26.03
C PRO A 154 -0.01 -3.27 26.14
N GLU A 155 0.64 -2.34 26.84
CA GLU A 155 0.18 -0.97 26.94
C GLU A 155 0.11 -0.33 25.53
N ALA A 156 -1.04 0.23 25.20
CA ALA A 156 -1.27 0.84 23.90
C ALA A 156 -0.54 2.19 23.79
N ASP A 157 0.13 2.45 22.67
CA ASP A 157 0.78 3.74 22.42
C ASP A 157 -0.26 4.79 21.96
N PRO A 158 -0.44 5.91 22.67
CA PRO A 158 -1.38 6.97 22.31
C PRO A 158 -1.21 7.55 20.89
N ARG A 159 -0.01 7.49 20.31
CA ARG A 159 0.29 8.08 18.98
C ARG A 159 0.13 7.10 17.81
N ARG A 160 -0.05 5.80 18.10
CA ARG A 160 -0.05 4.73 17.09
C ARG A 160 -1.28 3.84 17.16
N ASN A 161 -1.86 3.68 18.35
CA ASN A 161 -2.95 2.76 18.60
C ASN A 161 -4.26 3.48 18.92
N VAL A 162 -5.37 2.88 18.51
CA VAL A 162 -6.71 3.21 19.00
C VAL A 162 -7.34 1.93 19.54
N VAL A 163 -7.79 1.97 20.79
CA VAL A 163 -8.30 0.78 21.49
C VAL A 163 -9.82 0.82 21.59
N PHE A 164 -10.45 -0.30 21.27
CA PHE A 164 -11.88 -0.52 21.45
C PHE A 164 -12.10 -1.76 22.31
N LYS A 165 -12.96 -1.67 23.32
CA LYS A 165 -13.35 -2.82 24.15
C LYS A 165 -14.82 -3.14 23.93
N PHE A 166 -15.17 -4.42 23.98
CA PHE A 166 -16.57 -4.83 24.04
C PHE A 166 -16.73 -6.06 24.93
N HIS A 167 -17.83 -6.07 25.67
CA HIS A 167 -18.25 -7.18 26.51
C HIS A 167 -19.75 -7.37 26.32
N VAL A 168 -20.15 -8.53 25.79
CA VAL A 168 -21.56 -8.83 25.53
C VAL A 168 -21.89 -10.24 26.03
N THR A 169 -22.82 -10.31 26.98
CA THR A 169 -23.38 -11.55 27.51
C THR A 169 -24.83 -11.69 27.05
N CYS A 170 -25.20 -12.88 26.56
CA CYS A 170 -26.57 -13.18 26.15
C CYS A 170 -27.36 -13.79 27.31
N THR A 171 -28.55 -13.26 27.58
CA THR A 171 -29.43 -13.72 28.65
C THR A 171 -30.84 -14.00 28.13
N LYS A 172 -31.58 -14.89 28.81
CA LYS A 172 -32.96 -15.21 28.45
C LYS A 172 -33.89 -14.08 28.88
N ASN A 173 -34.72 -13.59 27.97
CA ASN A 173 -35.77 -12.62 28.29
C ASN A 173 -36.93 -13.35 28.98
N ARG A 174 -37.12 -13.09 30.27
CA ARG A 174 -38.22 -13.70 31.05
C ARG A 174 -39.58 -13.09 30.71
N ASN A 175 -39.60 -11.91 30.09
CA ASN A 175 -40.83 -11.19 29.73
C ASN A 175 -41.29 -11.49 28.29
N ALA A 176 -40.62 -12.42 27.60
CA ALA A 176 -41.02 -12.81 26.25
C ALA A 176 -42.38 -13.52 26.25
N ALA A 177 -43.24 -13.18 25.29
CA ALA A 177 -44.50 -13.88 25.11
C ALA A 177 -44.26 -15.38 24.88
N SER A 178 -45.10 -16.25 25.44
CA SER A 178 -44.98 -17.71 25.29
C SER A 178 -45.07 -18.18 23.83
N THR A 179 -45.65 -17.36 22.95
CA THR A 179 -45.78 -17.58 21.50
C THR A 179 -44.62 -16.99 20.68
N ALA A 180 -43.70 -16.26 21.31
CA ALA A 180 -42.61 -15.60 20.60
C ALA A 180 -41.64 -16.63 20.00
N THR A 181 -41.35 -16.49 18.71
CA THR A 181 -40.40 -17.36 17.98
C THR A 181 -39.11 -16.62 17.63
N ASP A 182 -39.15 -15.28 17.51
CA ASP A 182 -37.98 -14.48 17.16
C ASP A 182 -36.93 -14.50 18.29
N PRO A 183 -35.68 -14.94 18.02
CA PRO A 183 -34.59 -14.87 19.00
C PRO A 183 -34.39 -13.49 19.63
N LYS A 184 -34.68 -12.39 18.92
CA LYS A 184 -34.56 -11.02 19.46
C LYS A 184 -35.60 -10.72 20.54
N GLN A 185 -36.75 -11.38 20.50
CA GLN A 185 -37.79 -11.25 21.52
C GLN A 185 -37.51 -12.19 22.70
N LEU A 186 -37.05 -13.40 22.39
CA LEU A 186 -36.76 -14.46 23.37
C LEU A 186 -35.53 -14.20 24.24
N TYR A 187 -34.55 -13.46 23.73
CA TYR A 187 -33.26 -13.28 24.38
C TYR A 187 -32.79 -11.83 24.30
N HIS A 188 -32.11 -11.38 25.35
CA HIS A 188 -31.35 -10.13 25.32
C HIS A 188 -29.99 -10.37 24.68
N ASN A 189 -29.55 -9.44 23.83
CA ASN A 189 -28.24 -9.46 23.18
C ASN A 189 -27.93 -10.75 22.40
N SER A 190 -28.95 -11.38 21.79
CA SER A 190 -28.75 -12.56 20.92
C SER A 190 -27.93 -12.25 19.66
N SER A 191 -27.91 -10.99 19.23
CA SER A 191 -27.17 -10.52 18.06
C SER A 191 -26.21 -9.43 18.52
N VAL A 192 -24.91 -9.66 18.35
CA VAL A 192 -23.84 -8.72 18.66
C VAL A 192 -23.60 -7.85 17.44
N TYR A 193 -23.74 -6.54 17.61
CA TYR A 193 -23.59 -5.54 16.54
C TYR A 193 -22.35 -4.67 16.77
N SER A 194 -21.87 -4.00 15.74
CA SER A 194 -20.72 -3.08 15.81
C SER A 194 -20.92 -1.90 16.78
N ARG A 195 -22.16 -1.48 17.08
CA ARG A 195 -22.43 -0.50 18.15
C ARG A 195 -21.98 -0.92 19.56
N SER A 196 -21.76 -2.21 19.79
CA SER A 196 -21.31 -2.71 21.10
C SER A 196 -19.85 -2.37 21.41
N PHE A 197 -19.09 -1.88 20.43
CA PHE A 197 -17.69 -1.51 20.58
C PHE A 197 -17.57 -0.11 21.19
N ILE A 198 -16.93 -0.05 22.34
CA ILE A 198 -16.72 1.18 23.09
C ILE A 198 -15.27 1.58 22.91
N TRP A 199 -15.03 2.80 22.39
CA TRP A 199 -13.70 3.37 22.31
C TRP A 199 -13.17 3.67 23.71
N GLN A 200 -11.97 3.16 24.00
CA GLN A 200 -11.24 3.44 25.23
C GLN A 200 -10.11 4.44 24.92
N PRO A 201 -10.19 5.71 25.37
CA PRO A 201 -9.15 6.67 25.12
C PRO A 201 -7.86 6.30 25.86
N VAL A 202 -6.71 6.50 25.19
CA VAL A 202 -5.38 6.25 25.77
C VAL A 202 -4.62 7.57 25.85
N GLY A 203 -4.03 7.87 27.02
CA GLY A 203 -3.25 9.09 27.24
C GLY A 203 -4.04 10.38 26.96
N THR A 204 -3.58 11.19 26.01
CA THR A 204 -4.19 12.50 25.68
C THR A 204 -5.31 12.44 24.63
N GLN A 205 -5.63 11.25 24.10
CA GLN A 205 -6.59 11.10 23.00
C GLN A 205 -8.00 11.61 23.33
N GLU A 206 -8.43 11.52 24.59
CA GLU A 206 -9.76 12.01 25.00
C GLU A 206 -9.94 13.49 24.67
N LYS A 207 -8.90 14.30 24.87
CA LYS A 207 -8.90 15.74 24.56
C LYS A 207 -8.77 15.98 23.05
N GLU A 208 -7.90 15.24 22.37
CA GLU A 208 -7.65 15.41 20.92
C GLU A 208 -8.85 15.05 20.05
N PHE A 209 -9.62 14.03 20.48
CA PHE A 209 -10.78 13.51 19.74
C PHE A 209 -12.13 13.93 20.35
N ALA A 210 -12.15 14.94 21.24
CA ALA A 210 -13.38 15.40 21.89
C ALA A 210 -14.48 15.78 20.88
N LYS A 211 -14.11 16.39 19.75
CA LYS A 211 -15.04 16.80 18.68
C LYS A 211 -15.50 15.63 17.80
N ASN A 212 -14.59 14.73 17.45
CA ASN A 212 -14.82 13.59 16.57
C ASN A 212 -14.29 12.32 17.23
N LYS A 213 -15.11 11.69 18.07
CA LYS A 213 -14.74 10.46 18.78
C LYS A 213 -14.56 9.29 17.81
N PRO A 214 -13.46 8.50 17.94
CA PRO A 214 -13.30 7.23 17.26
C PRO A 214 -14.52 6.33 17.46
N ARG A 215 -15.02 5.78 16.36
CA ARG A 215 -16.11 4.79 16.36
C ARG A 215 -16.01 3.89 15.15
N ILE A 216 -16.78 2.81 15.13
CA ILE A 216 -17.00 2.03 13.91
C ILE A 216 -17.88 2.86 12.96
N VAL A 217 -17.65 2.77 11.65
CA VAL A 217 -18.39 3.59 10.66
C VAL A 217 -19.89 3.28 10.70
N HIS A 218 -20.25 2.00 10.72
CA HIS A 218 -21.63 1.53 10.72
C HIS A 218 -21.95 0.82 12.03
N ASP A 219 -23.09 1.14 12.64
CA ASP A 219 -23.49 0.64 13.96
C ASP A 219 -24.22 -0.72 13.94
N GLU A 220 -24.71 -1.14 12.77
CA GLU A 220 -25.57 -2.32 12.58
C GLU A 220 -24.86 -3.51 11.92
N ILE A 221 -23.53 -3.51 11.84
CA ILE A 221 -22.79 -4.66 11.29
C ILE A 221 -22.91 -5.83 12.28
N LEU A 222 -23.47 -6.95 11.82
CA LEU A 222 -23.59 -8.16 12.64
C LEU A 222 -22.23 -8.85 12.79
N VAL A 223 -21.74 -8.88 14.03
CA VAL A 223 -20.46 -9.50 14.40
C VAL A 223 -20.66 -10.99 14.69
N ALA A 224 -21.54 -11.30 15.64
CA ALA A 224 -21.78 -12.65 16.14
C ALA A 224 -23.26 -12.84 16.55
N LYS A 225 -23.70 -14.10 16.62
CA LYS A 225 -24.99 -14.48 17.23
C LYS A 225 -24.73 -15.36 18.43
N LEU A 226 -25.39 -15.07 19.53
CA LEU A 226 -25.24 -15.74 20.82
C LEU A 226 -26.53 -16.46 21.24
N ARG A 227 -26.40 -17.35 22.21
CA ARG A 227 -27.48 -17.97 22.98
C ARG A 227 -27.27 -17.76 24.48
N PRO A 228 -28.33 -17.89 25.30
CA PRO A 228 -28.23 -17.64 26.73
C PRO A 228 -27.10 -18.42 27.39
N GLY A 229 -26.29 -17.73 28.20
CA GLY A 229 -25.10 -18.30 28.85
C GLY A 229 -23.81 -18.16 28.05
N GLN A 230 -23.87 -17.67 26.81
CA GLN A 230 -22.69 -17.32 26.02
C GLN A 230 -22.32 -15.85 26.19
N GLU A 231 -21.02 -15.58 26.14
CA GLU A 231 -20.43 -14.26 26.27
C GLU A 231 -19.20 -14.10 25.37
N ILE A 232 -18.94 -12.85 24.98
CA ILE A 232 -17.73 -12.45 24.26
C ILE A 232 -17.17 -11.22 24.96
N GLU A 233 -15.90 -11.27 25.34
CA GLU A 233 -15.14 -10.17 25.91
C GLU A 233 -13.80 -10.02 25.17
N ALA A 234 -13.56 -8.83 24.60
CA ALA A 234 -12.33 -8.55 23.87
C ALA A 234 -11.88 -7.10 23.94
N SER A 235 -10.56 -6.91 23.80
CA SER A 235 -9.90 -5.63 23.55
C SER A 235 -9.27 -5.64 22.15
N CYS A 236 -9.66 -4.70 21.30
CA CYS A 236 -9.25 -4.59 19.91
C CYS A 236 -8.35 -3.35 19.72
N HIS A 237 -7.11 -3.59 19.31
CA HIS A 237 -6.13 -2.54 19.01
C HIS A 237 -6.09 -2.28 17.51
N ALA A 238 -6.45 -1.07 17.12
CA ALA A 238 -6.34 -0.58 15.75
C ALA A 238 -4.98 0.08 15.51
N VAL A 239 -4.44 -0.13 14.32
CA VAL A 239 -3.18 0.46 13.85
C VAL A 239 -3.36 1.04 12.46
N LYS A 240 -2.45 1.93 12.08
CA LYS A 240 -2.35 2.46 10.72
C LYS A 240 -1.72 1.44 9.79
N GLY A 241 -2.36 1.15 8.67
CA GLY A 241 -1.86 0.22 7.63
C GLY A 241 -2.26 0.66 6.22
N ILE A 242 -1.81 -0.09 5.21
CA ILE A 242 -2.11 0.16 3.78
C ILE A 242 -2.79 -1.06 3.14
N GLY A 243 -3.67 -0.82 2.17
CA GLY A 243 -4.44 -1.88 1.49
C GLY A 243 -3.59 -2.94 0.78
N ARG A 244 -2.35 -2.60 0.39
CA ARG A 244 -1.37 -3.51 -0.23
C ARG A 244 -0.93 -4.62 0.72
N ASP A 245 -0.88 -4.32 2.02
CA ASP A 245 -0.51 -5.29 3.05
C ASP A 245 -1.69 -6.22 3.34
N HIS A 246 -2.87 -5.64 3.60
CA HIS A 246 -4.10 -6.40 3.78
C HIS A 246 -5.32 -5.60 3.32
N ALA A 247 -6.29 -6.28 2.68
CA ALA A 247 -7.48 -5.64 2.10
C ALA A 247 -8.34 -4.87 3.12
N LYS A 248 -8.29 -5.25 4.40
CA LYS A 248 -8.95 -4.53 5.52
C LYS A 248 -8.54 -3.07 5.66
N PHE A 249 -7.36 -2.71 5.16
CA PHE A 249 -6.86 -1.34 5.16
C PHE A 249 -7.25 -0.55 3.91
N SER A 250 -7.97 -1.15 2.95
CA SER A 250 -8.43 -0.41 1.78
C SER A 250 -9.50 0.62 2.20
N PRO A 251 -9.30 1.92 1.94
CA PRO A 251 -10.27 2.94 2.31
C PRO A 251 -11.52 2.95 1.42
N VAL A 252 -11.45 2.32 0.25
CA VAL A 252 -12.50 2.32 -0.75
C VAL A 252 -13.22 0.98 -0.77
N ALA A 253 -14.55 1.00 -0.88
CA ALA A 253 -15.33 -0.18 -1.22
C ALA A 253 -15.00 -0.59 -2.66
N THR A 254 -15.06 0.38 -3.57
CA THR A 254 -14.51 0.24 -4.92
C THR A 254 -13.99 1.59 -5.42
N ALA A 255 -12.90 1.54 -6.17
CA ALA A 255 -12.42 2.67 -6.96
C ALA A 255 -12.18 2.15 -8.38
N SER A 256 -12.94 2.67 -9.33
CA SER A 256 -12.88 2.25 -10.71
C SER A 256 -13.02 3.44 -11.64
N TYR A 257 -12.65 3.22 -12.90
CA TYR A 257 -12.96 4.16 -13.96
C TYR A 257 -13.46 3.40 -15.18
N ARG A 258 -14.21 4.11 -16.01
CA ARG A 258 -14.55 3.69 -17.36
C ARG A 258 -14.30 4.85 -18.32
N LEU A 259 -13.99 4.55 -19.57
CA LEU A 259 -13.86 5.59 -20.58
C LEU A 259 -15.25 6.05 -21.04
N LEU A 260 -15.38 7.32 -21.41
CA LEU A 260 -16.62 7.83 -22.00
C LEU A 260 -16.93 7.07 -23.31
N PRO A 261 -18.11 6.46 -23.45
CA PRO A 261 -18.53 5.83 -24.71
C PRO A 261 -18.71 6.88 -25.82
N THR A 262 -18.27 6.52 -27.03
CA THR A 262 -18.53 7.29 -28.25
C THR A 262 -19.47 6.46 -29.12
N ILE A 263 -20.67 6.98 -29.41
CA ILE A 263 -21.65 6.33 -30.27
C ILE A 263 -21.87 7.23 -31.47
N ARG A 264 -21.57 6.74 -32.68
CA ARG A 264 -21.76 7.49 -33.94
C ARG A 264 -22.77 6.76 -34.81
N ILE A 265 -23.85 7.45 -35.17
CA ILE A 265 -24.84 6.95 -36.12
C ILE A 265 -24.36 7.37 -37.52
N LEU A 266 -23.90 6.40 -38.32
CA LEU A 266 -23.29 6.63 -39.64
C LEU A 266 -24.33 6.93 -40.73
N ARG A 267 -25.54 6.40 -40.57
CA ARG A 267 -26.67 6.61 -41.50
C ARG A 267 -27.94 6.87 -40.73
N GLU A 268 -28.84 7.68 -41.28
CA GLU A 268 -30.12 7.98 -40.65
C GLU A 268 -30.95 6.70 -40.46
N VAL A 269 -31.29 6.39 -39.22
CA VAL A 269 -32.17 5.27 -38.86
C VAL A 269 -33.53 5.84 -38.47
N SER A 270 -34.58 5.47 -39.21
CA SER A 270 -35.93 6.01 -39.03
C SER A 270 -37.01 4.93 -38.92
N GLY A 271 -38.17 5.32 -38.41
CA GLY A 271 -39.35 4.46 -38.24
C GLY A 271 -39.14 3.35 -37.20
N GLU A 272 -39.61 2.14 -37.49
CA GLU A 272 -39.50 1.00 -36.57
C GLU A 272 -38.04 0.64 -36.24
N ALA A 273 -37.12 0.83 -37.20
CA ALA A 273 -35.70 0.59 -36.98
C ALA A 273 -35.10 1.55 -35.94
N ALA A 274 -35.64 2.77 -35.81
CA ALA A 274 -35.20 3.74 -34.81
C ALA A 274 -35.61 3.31 -33.39
N HIS A 275 -36.81 2.75 -33.23
CA HIS A 275 -37.27 2.18 -31.95
C HIS A 275 -36.48 0.92 -31.59
N ARG A 276 -36.24 0.01 -32.56
CA ARG A 276 -35.35 -1.14 -32.33
C ARG A 276 -33.94 -0.73 -31.94
N LEU A 277 -33.40 0.32 -32.58
CA LEU A 277 -32.08 0.84 -32.23
C LEU A 277 -32.07 1.36 -30.79
N LYS A 278 -33.11 2.09 -30.37
CA LYS A 278 -33.24 2.55 -28.99
C LYS A 278 -33.23 1.39 -27.99
N ASP A 279 -33.96 0.31 -28.27
CA ASP A 279 -34.05 -0.87 -27.39
C ASP A 279 -32.72 -1.65 -27.28
N CYS A 280 -31.80 -1.45 -28.24
CA CYS A 280 -30.47 -2.06 -28.19
C CYS A 280 -29.55 -1.42 -27.13
N PHE A 281 -29.84 -0.20 -26.68
CA PHE A 281 -29.01 0.56 -25.74
C PHE A 281 -29.69 0.73 -24.38
N SER A 282 -28.90 1.14 -23.38
CA SER A 282 -29.44 1.53 -22.08
C SER A 282 -30.45 2.68 -22.20
N GLU A 283 -31.43 2.70 -21.30
CA GLU A 283 -32.46 3.73 -21.29
C GLU A 283 -31.84 5.13 -21.15
N GLY A 284 -32.28 6.05 -22.03
CA GLY A 284 -31.79 7.43 -22.07
C GLY A 284 -30.53 7.66 -22.92
N VAL A 285 -29.93 6.61 -23.51
CA VAL A 285 -28.77 6.76 -24.41
C VAL A 285 -29.20 7.25 -25.79
N ILE A 286 -30.18 6.58 -26.39
CA ILE A 286 -30.77 6.93 -27.69
C ILE A 286 -32.18 7.50 -27.47
N GLU A 287 -32.48 8.59 -28.16
CA GLU A 287 -33.81 9.20 -28.18
C GLU A 287 -34.35 9.21 -29.62
N VAL A 288 -35.65 8.96 -29.77
CA VAL A 288 -36.32 9.01 -31.07
C VAL A 288 -37.00 10.38 -31.18
N VAL A 289 -36.52 11.20 -32.12
CA VAL A 289 -36.99 12.57 -32.34
C VAL A 289 -37.72 12.66 -33.67
N LYS A 290 -38.81 13.43 -33.72
CA LYS A 290 -39.54 13.70 -34.98
C LYS A 290 -38.83 14.79 -35.78
N LYS A 291 -38.20 14.42 -36.89
CA LYS A 291 -37.63 15.35 -37.88
C LYS A 291 -38.39 15.23 -39.21
N GLY A 292 -39.00 16.33 -39.68
CA GLY A 292 -39.69 16.36 -40.97
C GLY A 292 -40.86 15.36 -41.09
N GLY A 293 -41.56 15.08 -39.98
CA GLY A 293 -42.64 14.10 -39.93
C GLY A 293 -42.20 12.63 -39.81
N LYS A 294 -40.89 12.36 -39.83
CA LYS A 294 -40.32 11.02 -39.62
C LYS A 294 -39.69 10.90 -38.24
N GLU A 295 -39.84 9.74 -37.62
CA GLU A 295 -39.20 9.41 -36.34
C GLU A 295 -37.78 8.91 -36.59
N VAL A 296 -36.78 9.62 -36.06
CA VAL A 296 -35.34 9.38 -36.30
C VAL A 296 -34.63 9.18 -34.97
N ALA A 297 -33.74 8.19 -34.89
CA ALA A 297 -32.91 7.96 -33.71
C ALA A 297 -31.73 8.94 -33.63
N VAL A 298 -31.52 9.55 -32.48
CA VAL A 298 -30.39 10.43 -32.17
C VAL A 298 -29.75 10.00 -30.84
N VAL A 299 -28.44 10.20 -30.73
CA VAL A 299 -27.72 9.97 -29.46
C VAL A 299 -28.03 11.14 -28.52
N LYS A 300 -28.64 10.84 -27.37
CA LYS A 300 -28.96 11.82 -26.33
C LYS A 300 -27.82 11.95 -25.34
N ASP A 301 -27.45 10.85 -24.69
CA ASP A 301 -26.38 10.82 -23.70
C ASP A 301 -25.61 9.49 -23.75
N ALA A 302 -24.43 9.54 -24.37
CA ALA A 302 -23.56 8.37 -24.47
C ALA A 302 -22.97 7.94 -23.11
N ARG A 303 -22.94 8.83 -22.10
CA ARG A 303 -22.41 8.51 -20.76
C ARG A 303 -23.17 7.38 -20.10
N ARG A 304 -24.48 7.27 -20.34
CA ARG A 304 -25.36 6.26 -19.73
C ARG A 304 -25.21 4.86 -20.33
N ASP A 305 -24.48 4.74 -21.43
CA ASP A 305 -24.28 3.45 -22.09
C ASP A 305 -23.33 2.55 -21.29
N THR A 306 -23.69 1.27 -21.17
CA THR A 306 -22.84 0.23 -20.58
C THR A 306 -22.00 -0.49 -21.63
N CYS A 307 -22.15 -0.12 -22.91
CA CYS A 307 -21.48 -0.74 -24.06
C CYS A 307 -21.79 -2.23 -24.19
N SER A 308 -23.08 -2.60 -24.11
CA SER A 308 -23.55 -3.98 -24.23
C SER A 308 -23.24 -4.63 -25.59
N ARG A 309 -23.03 -3.81 -26.64
CA ARG A 309 -22.79 -4.22 -28.03
C ARG A 309 -23.97 -4.97 -28.66
N ASN A 310 -25.17 -4.87 -28.10
CA ASN A 310 -26.36 -5.55 -28.63
C ASN A 310 -26.72 -5.14 -30.06
N VAL A 311 -26.35 -3.92 -30.49
CA VAL A 311 -26.59 -3.42 -31.85
C VAL A 311 -26.00 -4.33 -32.94
N PHE A 312 -24.88 -5.01 -32.68
CA PHE A 312 -24.25 -5.91 -33.66
C PHE A 312 -25.03 -7.21 -33.87
N ARG A 313 -25.97 -7.56 -32.99
CA ARG A 313 -26.86 -8.72 -33.18
C ARG A 313 -27.89 -8.51 -34.29
N HIS A 314 -28.11 -7.25 -34.68
CA HIS A 314 -29.08 -6.86 -35.70
C HIS A 314 -28.33 -6.49 -36.98
N GLU A 315 -28.38 -7.35 -38.00
CA GLU A 315 -27.67 -7.14 -39.28
C GLU A 315 -28.07 -5.84 -39.98
N ASP A 316 -29.33 -5.42 -39.84
CA ASP A 316 -29.85 -4.17 -40.38
C ASP A 316 -29.27 -2.94 -39.65
N LEU A 317 -28.95 -3.05 -38.36
CA LEU A 317 -28.46 -1.93 -37.55
C LEU A 317 -26.94 -1.91 -37.38
N ALA A 318 -26.26 -3.05 -37.50
CA ALA A 318 -24.83 -3.20 -37.28
C ALA A 318 -23.99 -2.25 -38.17
N SER A 319 -24.38 -2.10 -39.44
CA SER A 319 -23.72 -1.17 -40.38
C SER A 319 -24.07 0.31 -40.15
N ALA A 320 -25.12 0.59 -39.36
CA ALA A 320 -25.61 1.94 -39.12
C ALA A 320 -24.91 2.64 -37.97
N VAL A 321 -24.25 1.90 -37.07
CA VAL A 321 -23.67 2.44 -35.84
C VAL A 321 -22.21 2.04 -35.70
N GLN A 322 -21.37 3.02 -35.39
CA GLN A 322 -20.01 2.81 -34.93
C GLN A 322 -19.96 3.04 -33.42
N LEU A 323 -19.46 2.05 -32.70
CA LEU A 323 -19.23 2.11 -31.26
C LEU A 323 -17.75 2.30 -30.96
N GLY A 324 -17.46 3.15 -29.98
CA GLY A 324 -16.11 3.38 -29.51
C GLY A 324 -16.07 3.94 -28.09
N LYS A 325 -14.88 4.32 -27.65
CA LYS A 325 -14.63 4.99 -26.37
C LYS A 325 -13.54 6.04 -26.52
N ASN A 326 -13.70 7.19 -25.88
CA ASN A 326 -12.68 8.24 -25.88
C ASN A 326 -11.52 7.85 -24.93
N LYS A 327 -10.28 7.76 -25.44
CA LYS A 327 -9.08 7.42 -24.67
C LYS A 327 -8.70 8.47 -23.63
N GLN A 328 -9.06 9.73 -23.85
CA GLN A 328 -8.63 10.86 -23.01
C GLN A 328 -9.70 11.29 -22.00
N HIS A 329 -10.82 10.57 -21.89
CA HIS A 329 -11.94 10.93 -21.01
C HIS A 329 -12.28 9.78 -20.09
N PHE A 330 -11.86 9.90 -18.84
CA PHE A 330 -12.08 8.90 -17.80
C PHE A 330 -13.22 9.35 -16.89
N ILE A 331 -14.21 8.49 -16.70
CA ILE A 331 -15.28 8.64 -15.71
C ILE A 331 -14.86 7.82 -14.50
N PHE A 332 -14.42 8.48 -13.44
CA PHE A 332 -14.08 7.85 -12.17
C PHE A 332 -15.30 7.71 -11.28
N SER A 333 -15.39 6.58 -10.60
CA SER A 333 -16.37 6.32 -9.54
C SER A 333 -15.62 5.77 -8.32
N ILE A 334 -15.74 6.49 -7.21
CA ILE A 334 -15.06 6.20 -5.95
C ILE A 334 -16.12 6.07 -4.86
N GLU A 335 -16.10 4.93 -4.20
CA GLU A 335 -16.96 4.62 -3.07
C GLU A 335 -16.08 4.41 -1.83
N SER A 336 -16.21 5.28 -0.84
CA SER A 336 -15.51 5.17 0.44
C SER A 336 -16.17 4.12 1.34
N THR A 337 -15.35 3.45 2.16
CA THR A 337 -15.81 2.60 3.28
C THR A 337 -16.28 3.42 4.49
N GLY A 338 -16.15 4.75 4.45
CA GLY A 338 -16.60 5.70 5.47
C GLY A 338 -15.56 6.09 6.53
N ALA A 339 -14.33 5.59 6.42
CA ALA A 339 -13.20 6.04 7.24
C ALA A 339 -12.84 7.51 6.97
N LEU A 340 -12.78 7.88 5.69
CA LEU A 340 -12.58 9.23 5.17
C LEU A 340 -13.63 9.53 4.09
N LYS A 341 -13.84 10.80 3.74
CA LYS A 341 -14.74 11.15 2.63
C LYS A 341 -14.11 10.82 1.28
N ALA A 342 -14.93 10.61 0.25
CA ALA A 342 -14.43 10.27 -1.08
C ALA A 342 -13.53 11.37 -1.68
N GLU A 343 -13.87 12.65 -1.49
CA GLU A 343 -13.06 13.81 -1.91
C GLU A 343 -11.64 13.76 -1.28
N GLU A 344 -11.58 13.47 0.02
CA GLU A 344 -10.33 13.42 0.78
C GLU A 344 -9.44 12.25 0.35
N LEU A 345 -10.03 11.13 -0.08
CA LEU A 345 -9.30 9.96 -0.57
C LEU A 345 -8.55 10.26 -1.87
N VAL A 346 -9.17 11.01 -2.79
CA VAL A 346 -8.53 11.45 -4.04
C VAL A 346 -7.34 12.35 -3.73
N GLU A 347 -7.51 13.33 -2.83
CA GLU A 347 -6.42 14.20 -2.41
C GLU A 347 -5.25 13.41 -1.80
N GLU A 348 -5.54 12.45 -0.92
CA GLU A 348 -4.49 11.61 -0.32
C GLU A 348 -3.79 10.74 -1.36
N ALA A 349 -4.51 10.21 -2.34
CA ALA A 349 -3.90 9.43 -3.40
C ALA A 349 -2.91 10.26 -4.23
N CYS A 350 -3.24 11.51 -4.54
CA CYS A 350 -2.32 12.45 -5.21
C CYS A 350 -1.07 12.73 -4.34
N LYS A 351 -1.23 12.99 -3.04
CA LYS A 351 -0.10 13.20 -2.11
C LYS A 351 0.81 11.98 -1.99
N VAL A 352 0.24 10.78 -1.98
CA VAL A 352 1.01 9.52 -1.98
C VAL A 352 1.82 9.40 -3.26
N MET A 353 1.22 9.73 -4.41
CA MET A 353 1.92 9.73 -5.70
C MET A 353 3.07 10.75 -5.71
N GLU A 354 2.83 11.97 -5.23
CA GLU A 354 3.84 13.02 -5.10
C GLU A 354 5.01 12.57 -4.21
N THR A 355 4.71 12.02 -3.04
CA THR A 355 5.71 11.53 -2.08
C THR A 355 6.60 10.46 -2.70
N LYS A 356 6.03 9.59 -3.53
CA LYS A 356 6.80 8.57 -4.27
C LYS A 356 7.72 9.19 -5.32
N CYS A 357 7.23 10.13 -6.11
CA CYS A 357 8.05 10.85 -7.09
C CYS A 357 9.22 11.60 -6.41
N GLN A 358 8.95 12.28 -5.29
CA GLN A 358 9.98 12.96 -4.50
C GLN A 358 11.01 11.98 -3.91
N SER A 359 10.57 10.83 -3.39
CA SER A 359 11.46 9.78 -2.88
C SER A 359 12.34 9.21 -3.98
N LEU A 360 11.76 8.94 -5.15
CA LEU A 360 12.48 8.44 -6.31
C LEU A 360 13.52 9.46 -6.82
N ARG A 361 13.17 10.75 -6.87
CA ARG A 361 14.11 11.83 -7.23
C ARG A 361 15.35 11.85 -6.33
N LYS A 362 15.16 11.68 -5.02
CA LYS A 362 16.28 11.61 -4.05
C LYS A 362 17.16 10.37 -4.30
N GLN A 363 16.56 9.23 -4.62
CA GLN A 363 17.30 8.01 -4.94
C GLN A 363 18.07 8.11 -6.26
N PHE A 364 17.49 8.74 -7.29
CA PHE A 364 18.18 8.98 -8.56
C PHE A 364 19.43 9.83 -8.39
N PHE A 365 19.35 10.89 -7.59
CA PHE A 365 20.52 11.71 -7.26
C PHE A 365 21.64 10.85 -6.62
N LEU A 366 21.28 9.95 -5.71
CA LEU A 366 22.23 9.02 -5.08
C LEU A 366 22.86 8.05 -6.10
N ILE A 367 22.05 7.49 -7.00
CA ILE A 367 22.53 6.57 -8.04
C ILE A 367 23.42 7.31 -9.04
N ALA A 368 23.04 8.53 -9.46
CA ALA A 368 23.84 9.35 -10.35
C ALA A 368 25.18 9.74 -9.73
N ALA A 369 25.19 10.15 -8.45
CA ALA A 369 26.42 10.41 -7.71
C ALA A 369 27.32 9.15 -7.63
N ARG A 370 26.72 7.97 -7.43
CA ARG A 370 27.45 6.69 -7.46
C ARG A 370 28.00 6.36 -8.86
N GLN A 371 27.27 6.69 -9.92
CA GLN A 371 27.69 6.40 -11.29
C GLN A 371 28.83 7.32 -11.75
N VAL A 372 28.81 8.60 -11.34
CA VAL A 372 29.89 9.57 -11.62
C VAL A 372 31.17 9.25 -10.84
N SER A 373 31.04 8.69 -9.64
CA SER A 373 32.21 8.36 -8.81
C SER A 373 32.97 7.11 -9.25
N LYS A 374 32.33 6.22 -10.02
CA LYS A 374 32.99 5.03 -10.58
C LYS A 374 34.17 5.35 -11.52
N PRO A 375 34.01 6.17 -12.59
CA PRO A 375 35.14 6.52 -13.46
C PRO A 375 36.24 7.30 -12.74
N ILE A 376 35.89 8.11 -11.74
CA ILE A 376 36.88 8.84 -10.92
C ILE A 376 37.71 7.86 -10.09
N ALA A 377 37.05 6.90 -9.43
CA ALA A 377 37.74 5.87 -8.66
C ALA A 377 38.64 5.00 -9.55
N ASP A 378 38.17 4.63 -10.74
CA ASP A 378 38.95 3.86 -11.71
C ASP A 378 40.17 4.66 -12.22
N ALA A 379 40.04 5.97 -12.44
CA ALA A 379 41.15 6.85 -12.81
C ALA A 379 42.20 6.96 -11.70
N VAL A 380 41.78 7.13 -10.44
CA VAL A 380 42.67 7.16 -9.27
C VAL A 380 43.43 5.84 -9.13
N ILE A 381 42.78 4.70 -9.38
CA ILE A 381 43.41 3.37 -9.33
C ILE A 381 44.39 3.16 -10.48
N ARG A 382 44.03 3.57 -11.71
CA ARG A 382 44.95 3.50 -12.86
C ARG A 382 46.22 4.30 -12.57
N TYR A 383 46.07 5.54 -12.13
CA TYR A 383 47.21 6.38 -11.70
C TYR A 383 48.01 5.74 -10.55
N GLY A 384 47.32 5.20 -9.54
CA GLY A 384 47.96 4.58 -8.37
C GLY A 384 48.74 3.30 -8.67
N LYS A 385 48.38 2.57 -9.73
CA LYS A 385 49.11 1.38 -10.20
C LYS A 385 50.41 1.73 -10.92
N ASP A 386 50.42 2.84 -11.65
CA ASP A 386 51.58 3.30 -12.42
C ASP A 386 52.57 4.11 -11.57
N HIS A 387 52.11 4.75 -10.49
CA HIS A 387 52.96 5.58 -9.63
C HIS A 387 53.78 4.75 -8.61
N PRO A 388 55.12 4.72 -8.70
CA PRO A 388 55.97 3.77 -7.96
C PRO A 388 55.93 3.97 -6.43
N LEU A 389 55.78 5.21 -5.96
CA LEU A 389 55.66 5.48 -4.52
C LEU A 389 54.28 5.10 -3.96
N PHE A 390 53.22 5.24 -4.75
CA PHE A 390 51.85 4.98 -4.30
C PHE A 390 51.56 3.48 -4.26
N ARG A 391 52.00 2.75 -5.30
CA ARG A 391 51.95 1.29 -5.38
C ARG A 391 52.68 0.62 -4.21
N ASN A 392 53.95 0.99 -4.00
CA ASN A 392 54.82 0.25 -3.08
C ASN A 392 54.68 0.68 -1.62
N LYS A 393 54.39 1.96 -1.33
CA LYS A 393 54.27 2.44 0.06
C LYS A 393 52.84 2.45 0.61
N LEU A 394 51.81 2.45 -0.24
CA LEU A 394 50.42 2.57 0.21
C LEU A 394 49.56 1.36 -0.16
N LEU A 395 49.44 1.02 -1.44
CA LEU A 395 48.51 -0.03 -1.90
C LEU A 395 48.91 -1.43 -1.41
N ILE A 396 50.16 -1.84 -1.61
CA ILE A 396 50.62 -3.20 -1.24
C ILE A 396 50.53 -3.45 0.29
N PRO A 397 50.94 -2.54 1.18
CA PRO A 397 50.76 -2.70 2.62
C PRO A 397 49.29 -2.79 3.04
N ILE A 398 48.41 -1.95 2.47
CA ILE A 398 46.98 -1.95 2.77
C ILE A 398 46.34 -3.27 2.33
N GLY A 399 46.63 -3.74 1.12
CA GLY A 399 46.11 -5.00 0.61
C GLY A 399 46.52 -6.21 1.47
N ARG A 400 47.81 -6.30 1.83
CA ARG A 400 48.31 -7.34 2.73
C ARG A 400 47.67 -7.25 4.12
N GLY A 401 47.42 -6.05 4.64
CA GLY A 401 46.73 -5.82 5.90
C GLY A 401 45.28 -6.26 5.89
N LEU A 402 44.52 -5.93 4.84
CA LEU A 402 43.11 -6.31 4.68
C LEU A 402 42.93 -7.82 4.58
N VAL A 403 43.79 -8.52 3.85
CA VAL A 403 43.77 -9.98 3.77
C VAL A 403 43.99 -10.59 5.16
N ARG A 404 44.97 -10.10 5.93
CA ARG A 404 45.22 -10.58 7.30
C ARG A 404 44.02 -10.33 8.21
N MET A 405 43.43 -9.15 8.13
CA MET A 405 42.25 -8.78 8.94
C MET A 405 41.05 -9.67 8.60
N THR A 406 40.72 -9.81 7.32
CA THR A 406 39.59 -10.64 6.86
C THR A 406 39.79 -12.12 7.20
N THR A 407 41.03 -12.62 7.09
CA THR A 407 41.38 -13.99 7.50
C THR A 407 41.19 -14.18 9.01
N ARG A 408 41.62 -13.23 9.84
CA ARG A 408 41.40 -13.25 11.30
C ARG A 408 39.92 -13.25 11.67
N MET A 409 39.11 -12.40 11.02
CA MET A 409 37.67 -12.36 11.28
C MET A 409 36.98 -13.68 10.90
N ARG A 410 37.35 -14.28 9.76
CA ARG A 410 36.81 -15.58 9.33
C ARG A 410 37.18 -16.71 10.30
N MET A 411 38.44 -16.75 10.74
CA MET A 411 38.90 -17.74 11.74
C MET A 411 38.12 -17.60 13.05
N LYS A 412 37.96 -16.36 13.55
CA LYS A 412 37.16 -16.06 14.74
C LYS A 412 35.69 -16.45 14.58
N GLY A 413 35.10 -16.22 13.40
CA GLY A 413 33.72 -16.61 13.10
C GLY A 413 33.50 -18.13 12.99
N LEU A 414 34.56 -18.89 12.71
CA LEU A 414 34.54 -20.36 12.70
C LEU A 414 34.97 -20.98 14.04
N GLY A 415 35.21 -20.16 15.08
CA GLY A 415 35.69 -20.61 16.38
C GLY A 415 37.15 -21.10 16.40
N LEU A 416 37.92 -20.82 15.34
CA LEU A 416 39.34 -21.13 15.23
C LEU A 416 40.17 -19.96 15.79
N GLY A 417 41.27 -20.28 16.51
CA GLY A 417 42.19 -19.30 17.09
C GLY A 417 42.96 -18.46 16.05
N GLU A 418 43.96 -17.69 16.50
CA GLU A 418 44.76 -16.88 15.57
C GLU A 418 45.55 -17.75 14.56
N PRO A 419 45.67 -17.31 13.30
CA PRO A 419 46.43 -18.05 12.30
C PRO A 419 47.91 -18.11 12.66
N VAL A 420 48.47 -19.33 12.72
CA VAL A 420 49.84 -19.65 13.19
C VAL A 420 50.93 -19.17 12.22
N GLY A 421 50.60 -18.83 10.97
CA GLY A 421 51.54 -18.30 9.97
C GLY A 421 50.91 -17.30 9.02
N THR A 422 51.67 -16.28 8.62
CA THR A 422 51.24 -15.34 7.58
C THR A 422 51.40 -15.98 6.21
N VAL A 423 50.30 -16.21 5.49
CA VAL A 423 50.33 -16.65 4.09
C VAL A 423 51.05 -15.57 3.28
N GLN A 424 52.10 -15.94 2.53
CA GLN A 424 52.77 -15.00 1.62
C GLN A 424 51.84 -14.69 0.44
N ILE A 425 51.23 -13.51 0.48
CA ILE A 425 50.29 -13.05 -0.54
C ILE A 425 51.09 -12.50 -1.72
N SER A 426 50.76 -12.96 -2.93
CA SER A 426 51.33 -12.42 -4.17
C SER A 426 51.02 -10.92 -4.31
N GLU A 427 51.94 -10.15 -4.87
CA GLU A 427 51.75 -8.70 -5.03
C GLU A 427 50.49 -8.37 -5.84
N ALA A 428 50.17 -9.20 -6.83
CA ALA A 428 48.97 -9.05 -7.66
C ALA A 428 47.68 -9.18 -6.85
N ALA A 429 47.57 -10.17 -5.97
CA ALA A 429 46.38 -10.37 -5.13
C ALA A 429 46.26 -9.27 -4.05
N ALA A 430 47.37 -8.80 -3.50
CA ALA A 430 47.37 -7.67 -2.58
C ALA A 430 46.93 -6.37 -3.27
N LEU A 431 47.37 -6.14 -4.52
CA LEU A 431 46.96 -4.98 -5.32
C LEU A 431 45.49 -5.02 -5.72
N GLU A 432 44.94 -6.18 -6.05
CA GLU A 432 43.51 -6.34 -6.35
C GLU A 432 42.65 -5.99 -5.13
N GLN A 433 42.99 -6.54 -3.96
CA GLN A 433 42.24 -6.28 -2.73
C GLN A 433 42.41 -4.85 -2.19
N ALA A 434 43.57 -4.23 -2.40
CA ALA A 434 43.79 -2.81 -2.10
C ALA A 434 43.05 -1.90 -3.07
N SER A 435 43.01 -2.27 -4.36
CA SER A 435 42.28 -1.55 -5.42
C SER A 435 40.79 -1.48 -5.10
N ASP A 436 40.18 -2.63 -4.75
CA ASP A 436 38.76 -2.68 -4.37
C ASP A 436 38.47 -1.80 -3.14
N PHE A 437 39.34 -1.85 -2.13
CA PHE A 437 39.18 -1.03 -0.92
C PHE A 437 39.31 0.47 -1.19
N VAL A 438 40.32 0.88 -1.97
CA VAL A 438 40.50 2.28 -2.37
C VAL A 438 39.34 2.76 -3.24
N GLN A 439 38.82 1.90 -4.13
CA GLN A 439 37.62 2.20 -4.92
C GLN A 439 36.43 2.50 -4.00
N GLN A 440 36.17 1.64 -3.02
CA GLN A 440 35.09 1.83 -2.05
C GLN A 440 35.31 3.07 -1.18
N LEU A 441 36.55 3.36 -0.79
CA LEU A 441 36.89 4.55 0.00
C LEU A 441 36.64 5.84 -0.80
N VAL A 442 37.06 5.89 -2.07
CA VAL A 442 36.84 7.04 -2.97
C VAL A 442 35.35 7.21 -3.26
N LEU A 443 34.62 6.12 -3.53
CA LEU A 443 33.17 6.14 -3.70
C LEU A 443 32.47 6.68 -2.45
N PHE A 444 32.88 6.23 -1.26
CA PHE A 444 32.31 6.65 0.02
C PHE A 444 32.62 8.12 0.31
N SER A 445 33.87 8.57 0.15
CA SER A 445 34.27 9.96 0.39
C SER A 445 33.58 10.92 -0.58
N TYR A 446 33.46 10.54 -1.85
CA TYR A 446 32.71 11.31 -2.85
C TYR A 446 31.22 11.38 -2.49
N SER A 447 30.61 10.25 -2.13
CA SER A 447 29.19 10.20 -1.76
C SER A 447 28.90 11.06 -0.53
N VAL A 448 29.76 11.01 0.50
CA VAL A 448 29.66 11.87 1.69
C VAL A 448 29.84 13.34 1.31
N GLY A 449 30.79 13.68 0.44
CA GLY A 449 31.02 15.04 -0.03
C GLY A 449 29.82 15.60 -0.81
N VAL A 450 29.26 14.82 -1.74
CA VAL A 450 28.04 15.18 -2.49
C VAL A 450 26.84 15.29 -1.57
N PHE A 451 26.71 14.41 -0.58
CA PHE A 451 25.62 14.47 0.39
C PHE A 451 25.73 15.70 1.30
N ALA A 452 26.92 16.00 1.82
CA ALA A 452 27.17 17.21 2.56
C ALA A 452 26.87 18.44 1.69
N GLY A 453 27.36 18.47 0.45
CA GLY A 453 27.09 19.54 -0.50
C GLY A 453 25.60 19.71 -0.81
N TYR A 454 24.86 18.63 -1.05
CA TYR A 454 23.41 18.66 -1.29
C TYR A 454 22.64 19.06 -0.03
N TYR A 455 23.02 18.56 1.14
CA TYR A 455 22.42 18.93 2.43
C TYR A 455 22.66 20.41 2.74
N PHE A 456 23.88 20.92 2.55
CA PHE A 456 24.20 22.33 2.71
C PHE A 456 23.50 23.18 1.66
N TYR A 457 23.46 22.76 0.40
CA TYR A 457 22.76 23.46 -0.67
C TYR A 457 21.27 23.56 -0.35
N THR A 458 20.60 22.44 -0.03
CA THR A 458 19.18 22.41 0.33
C THR A 458 18.89 23.18 1.62
N LYS A 459 19.79 23.15 2.61
CA LYS A 459 19.67 23.97 3.82
C LYS A 459 19.85 25.47 3.55
N LEU A 460 20.67 25.85 2.58
CA LEU A 460 20.90 27.25 2.18
C LEU A 460 19.82 27.80 1.24
N THR A 461 19.25 26.96 0.37
CA THR A 461 18.20 27.35 -0.59
C THR A 461 16.78 27.13 -0.08
N SER A 462 16.57 26.27 0.94
CA SER A 462 15.29 26.19 1.66
C SER A 462 15.36 27.19 2.81
N PRO A 463 14.70 28.36 2.74
CA PRO A 463 14.75 29.30 3.82
C PRO A 463 13.99 28.72 5.00
N GLU A 464 14.68 28.40 6.11
CA GLU A 464 14.01 28.21 7.41
C GLU A 464 13.22 29.47 7.81
N THR A 465 13.54 30.62 7.21
CA THR A 465 12.83 31.89 7.35
C THR A 465 11.41 31.86 6.81
N LEU A 466 11.08 31.08 5.76
CA LEU A 466 9.69 30.95 5.29
C LEU A 466 8.82 30.27 6.34
N LYS A 467 9.33 29.22 7.00
CA LYS A 467 8.58 28.54 8.07
C LYS A 467 8.40 29.41 9.31
N ILE A 468 9.38 30.27 9.62
CA ILE A 468 9.32 31.18 10.77
C ILE A 468 8.42 32.37 10.45
N GLU A 469 8.55 33.00 9.27
CA GLU A 469 7.65 34.08 8.82
C GLU A 469 6.21 33.60 8.63
N ASP A 470 5.99 32.40 8.06
CA ASP A 470 4.65 31.82 7.93
C ASP A 470 4.06 31.49 9.30
N PHE A 471 4.89 31.03 10.25
CA PHE A 471 4.48 30.79 11.63
C PHE A 471 4.19 32.09 12.40
N GLU A 472 4.98 33.14 12.17
CA GLU A 472 4.77 34.48 12.75
C GLU A 472 3.51 35.13 12.17
N LYS A 473 3.31 35.09 10.85
CA LYS A 473 2.06 35.54 10.20
C LYS A 473 0.85 34.77 10.70
N TYR A 474 0.97 33.44 10.86
CA TYR A 474 -0.11 32.63 11.43
C TYR A 474 -0.39 33.02 12.89
N ARG A 475 0.64 33.25 13.70
CA ARG A 475 0.52 33.70 15.09
C ARG A 475 -0.15 35.07 15.18
N GLU A 476 0.25 36.02 14.34
CA GLU A 476 -0.36 37.35 14.26
C GLU A 476 -1.83 37.29 13.84
N GLN A 477 -2.18 36.47 12.85
CA GLN A 477 -3.57 36.25 12.44
C GLN A 477 -4.42 35.66 13.58
N GLN A 478 -3.89 34.69 14.32
CA GLN A 478 -4.60 34.14 15.49
C GLN A 478 -4.78 35.19 16.59
N GLU A 479 -3.77 36.02 16.84
CA GLU A 479 -3.83 37.06 17.86
C GLU A 479 -4.83 38.18 17.49
N GLN A 480 -4.90 38.55 16.20
CA GLN A 480 -5.92 39.45 15.67
C GLN A 480 -7.33 38.85 15.78
N ALA A 481 -7.52 37.59 15.40
CA ALA A 481 -8.80 36.90 15.53
C ALA A 481 -9.28 36.81 16.99
N VAL A 482 -8.36 36.55 17.93
CA VAL A 482 -8.66 36.54 19.37
C VAL A 482 -9.02 37.94 19.87
N LYS A 483 -8.33 38.99 19.41
CA LYS A 483 -8.69 40.38 19.73
C LYS A 483 -10.09 40.73 19.23
N GLU A 484 -10.40 40.37 17.98
CA GLU A 484 -11.70 40.63 17.39
C GLU A 484 -12.83 39.88 18.14
N LEU A 485 -12.61 38.61 18.45
CA LEU A 485 -13.55 37.82 19.26
C LEU A 485 -13.76 38.41 20.66
N ARG A 486 -12.71 38.93 21.31
CA ARG A 486 -12.84 39.63 22.60
C ARG A 486 -13.67 40.90 22.49
N LEU A 487 -13.46 41.67 21.44
CA LEU A 487 -14.21 42.90 21.17
C LEU A 487 -15.69 42.60 20.88
N GLN A 488 -15.97 41.53 20.14
CA GLN A 488 -17.32 41.02 19.93
C GLN A 488 -17.98 40.54 21.22
N LEU A 489 -17.23 39.85 22.10
CA LEU A 489 -17.69 39.45 23.43
C LEU A 489 -18.05 40.66 24.29
N GLU A 490 -17.17 41.66 24.38
CA GLU A 490 -17.45 42.90 25.12
C GLU A 490 -18.68 43.63 24.57
N MET A 491 -18.84 43.69 23.24
CA MET A 491 -20.04 44.27 22.62
C MET A 491 -21.31 43.48 22.96
N LEU A 492 -21.25 42.15 22.97
CA LEU A 492 -22.37 41.29 23.34
C LEU A 492 -22.71 41.43 24.83
N GLU A 493 -21.70 41.51 25.70
CA GLU A 493 -21.88 41.76 27.13
C GLU A 493 -22.49 43.13 27.38
N GLN A 494 -22.07 44.17 26.66
CA GLN A 494 -22.69 45.50 26.72
C GLN A 494 -24.13 45.49 26.22
N ARG A 495 -24.44 44.74 25.14
CA ARG A 495 -25.80 44.57 24.64
C ARG A 495 -26.68 43.84 25.64
N LEU A 496 -26.18 42.75 26.25
CA LEU A 496 -26.87 42.03 27.32
C LEU A 496 -27.06 42.90 28.55
N ALA A 497 -26.07 43.70 28.94
CA ALA A 497 -26.19 44.65 30.05
C ALA A 497 -27.21 45.75 29.76
N ALA A 498 -27.30 46.24 28.52
CA ALA A 498 -28.31 47.20 28.08
C ALA A 498 -29.71 46.56 27.99
N GLN A 499 -29.80 45.29 27.56
CA GLN A 499 -31.05 44.51 27.56
C GLN A 499 -31.52 44.21 28.98
N ASN A 500 -30.61 43.84 29.88
CA ASN A 500 -30.90 43.65 31.31
C ASN A 500 -31.30 44.97 31.97
N LYS A 501 -30.67 46.10 31.66
CA LYS A 501 -31.15 47.42 32.13
C LYS A 501 -32.55 47.74 31.59
N ARG A 502 -32.85 47.42 30.33
CA ARG A 502 -34.22 47.58 29.77
C ARG A 502 -35.23 46.62 30.40
N SER A 503 -34.84 45.38 30.69
CA SER A 503 -35.67 44.37 31.36
C SER A 503 -35.88 44.71 32.84
N PHE A 504 -34.90 45.35 33.49
CA PHE A 504 -34.98 45.79 34.88
C PHE A 504 -35.93 46.98 35.06
N PHE A 505 -36.13 47.79 34.02
CA PHE A 505 -37.16 48.83 33.99
C PHE A 505 -38.56 48.31 33.63
N SER A 506 -38.72 47.05 33.20
CA SER A 506 -40.02 46.50 32.75
C SER A 506 -40.59 45.34 33.57
N ILE A 507 -39.89 44.84 34.61
CA ILE A 507 -40.43 43.77 35.48
C ILE A 507 -40.10 44.10 36.93
N GLY A 508 -40.88 45.02 37.50
CA GLY A 508 -41.05 45.11 38.94
C GLY A 508 -42.20 44.21 39.37
N SER A 509 -41.91 43.04 39.93
CA SER A 509 -42.73 42.40 40.99
C SER A 509 -42.13 41.08 41.47
N SER A 510 -42.13 40.92 42.80
CA SER A 510 -42.06 39.69 43.61
C SER A 510 -40.74 38.90 43.78
N SER A 511 -40.10 39.18 44.93
CA SER A 511 -39.66 38.26 46.02
C SER A 511 -38.57 37.17 45.84
N GLN A 512 -37.43 37.46 46.49
CA GLN A 512 -36.56 36.66 47.40
C GLN A 512 -36.12 35.22 47.05
N SER A 513 -34.80 35.01 46.93
CA SER A 513 -33.93 34.49 48.03
C SER A 513 -32.48 34.33 47.55
N GLU A 514 -31.52 34.83 48.35
CA GLU A 514 -30.06 34.79 48.10
C GLU A 514 -29.39 33.64 48.85
N THR A 515 -28.27 33.13 48.32
CA THR A 515 -27.03 32.87 49.11
C THR A 515 -25.81 32.71 48.18
N LYS A 516 -24.71 33.40 48.51
CA LYS A 516 -23.41 33.47 47.80
C LYS A 516 -22.35 32.58 48.49
N PRO A 517 -21.27 32.16 47.80
CA PRO A 517 -19.99 31.85 48.42
C PRO A 517 -18.93 32.95 48.19
N LYS A 518 -17.98 33.07 49.14
CA LYS A 518 -16.77 33.91 49.08
C LYS A 518 -15.51 33.03 49.11
N THR A 519 -14.52 33.52 48.35
CA THR A 519 -13.06 33.30 48.30
C THR A 519 -12.40 33.34 49.70
N ASP A 520 -11.22 32.74 49.94
CA ASP A 520 -9.87 33.28 49.65
C ASP A 520 -8.73 32.33 50.22
N PRO A 521 -7.38 32.61 50.16
CA PRO A 521 -6.38 31.69 49.58
C PRO A 521 -5.26 31.19 50.56
N PRO A 522 -3.93 31.16 50.25
CA PRO A 522 -3.12 29.93 50.10
C PRO A 522 -1.95 29.76 51.12
N VAL A 523 -1.42 28.54 51.33
CA VAL A 523 -0.11 28.30 52.02
C VAL A 523 0.63 27.04 51.50
N THR A 524 1.86 27.30 51.02
CA THR A 524 3.18 26.66 51.11
C THR A 524 3.40 25.17 51.54
N THR A 525 4.39 24.59 50.86
CA THR A 525 5.08 23.27 50.91
C THR A 525 5.38 22.63 52.28
N SER A 526 5.31 21.29 52.32
CA SER A 526 6.37 20.45 52.92
C SER A 526 6.40 19.03 52.34
N VAL A 527 7.62 18.53 52.19
CA VAL A 527 8.06 17.23 51.67
C VAL A 527 8.01 16.20 52.80
N VAL A 528 7.39 15.03 52.59
CA VAL A 528 7.64 13.81 53.37
C VAL A 528 7.51 12.59 52.46
N THR A 529 8.61 11.85 52.30
CA THR A 529 8.71 10.50 51.75
C THR A 529 8.26 9.47 52.80
N PRO A 530 7.63 8.34 52.43
CA PRO A 530 7.72 7.14 53.24
C PRO A 530 8.46 6.01 52.51
N ALA A 531 9.27 5.33 53.33
CA ALA A 531 10.19 4.28 52.98
C ALA A 531 9.51 2.93 52.70
N ALA A 532 10.27 2.09 52.00
CA ALA A 532 10.03 0.68 51.74
C ALA A 532 9.90 -0.16 53.02
N ALA A 533 9.02 -1.17 52.98
CA ALA A 533 8.99 -2.27 53.92
C ALA A 533 8.86 -3.59 53.15
N GLU A 534 9.78 -4.50 53.44
CA GLU A 534 9.95 -5.83 52.85
C GLU A 534 8.91 -6.84 53.37
N SER A 535 8.57 -7.79 52.50
CA SER A 535 7.78 -8.98 52.76
C SER A 535 8.56 -10.06 53.52
N PRO A 536 7.87 -10.98 54.22
CA PRO A 536 8.39 -12.35 54.23
C PRO A 536 7.35 -13.46 54.12
N VAL A 537 7.89 -14.62 53.72
CA VAL A 537 7.46 -16.01 53.95
C VAL A 537 6.71 -16.73 52.83
N THR A 538 7.49 -17.58 52.15
CA THR A 538 7.08 -18.73 51.35
C THR A 538 6.77 -19.93 52.27
N GLN A 539 5.69 -20.67 52.00
CA GLN A 539 5.55 -22.08 52.40
C GLN A 539 5.15 -22.95 51.19
N PRO A 540 5.63 -24.20 51.09
CA PRO A 540 5.36 -25.08 49.96
C PRO A 540 4.14 -25.97 50.25
N LYS A 541 3.34 -26.33 49.23
CA LYS A 541 2.79 -27.70 49.05
C LYS A 541 1.94 -27.93 47.79
N LYS A 542 2.17 -29.15 47.27
CA LYS A 542 1.33 -30.08 46.50
C LYS A 542 1.10 -29.81 45.01
N GLY A 543 1.79 -30.65 44.23
CA GLY A 543 1.76 -30.70 42.78
C GLY A 543 0.45 -31.21 42.20
N SER A 544 0.08 -30.55 41.11
CA SER A 544 -0.63 -31.12 39.98
C SER A 544 0.28 -30.82 38.79
N SER A 545 0.93 -31.83 38.20
CA SER A 545 1.73 -31.63 36.98
C SER A 545 0.76 -31.29 35.84
N ARG A 546 0.55 -29.99 35.62
CA ARG A 546 -0.18 -29.47 34.45
C ARG A 546 0.55 -29.98 33.21
N PHE A 547 -0.17 -30.66 32.31
CA PHE A 547 0.38 -31.11 31.03
C PHE A 547 1.07 -29.93 30.34
N GLN A 548 2.37 -30.07 30.09
CA GLN A 548 3.13 -29.05 29.38
C GLN A 548 2.64 -29.02 27.93
N ARG A 549 2.26 -27.82 27.45
CA ARG A 549 1.72 -27.67 26.10
C ARG A 549 2.80 -28.13 25.11
N ILE A 550 2.51 -29.06 24.20
CA ILE A 550 3.49 -29.63 23.26
C ILE A 550 4.17 -28.53 22.41
N SER A 551 3.51 -27.38 22.26
CA SER A 551 4.03 -26.20 21.58
C SER A 551 5.22 -25.52 22.28
N SER A 552 5.40 -25.71 23.59
CA SER A 552 6.47 -25.09 24.39
C SER A 552 7.71 -25.97 24.58
N LEU A 553 7.73 -27.17 24.00
CA LEU A 553 8.91 -28.04 24.00
C LEU A 553 9.99 -27.49 23.06
N PRO A 554 11.29 -27.58 23.45
CA PRO A 554 12.40 -27.30 22.56
C PRO A 554 12.32 -28.12 21.27
N ILE A 555 12.87 -27.58 20.18
CA ILE A 555 12.95 -28.28 18.90
C ILE A 555 13.80 -29.54 19.12
N ASP A 556 13.18 -30.72 18.94
CA ASP A 556 13.73 -32.08 19.13
C ASP A 556 13.59 -32.71 20.53
N ASP A 557 12.83 -32.12 21.46
CA ASP A 557 12.59 -32.71 22.79
C ASP A 557 11.33 -33.61 22.83
N ALA A 558 11.36 -34.68 23.64
CA ALA A 558 10.29 -35.68 23.70
C ALA A 558 9.53 -35.62 25.04
N ALA A 559 8.20 -35.46 24.98
CA ALA A 559 7.34 -35.51 26.18
C ALA A 559 6.75 -36.91 26.40
N ARG A 560 6.67 -37.34 27.66
CA ARG A 560 6.06 -38.62 28.05
C ARG A 560 4.61 -38.39 28.50
N ILE A 561 3.71 -39.21 27.99
CA ILE A 561 2.29 -39.22 28.30
C ILE A 561 1.92 -40.64 28.71
N ILE A 562 1.25 -40.82 29.84
CA ILE A 562 0.71 -42.12 30.26
C ILE A 562 -0.79 -42.11 29.97
N LEU A 563 -1.24 -43.04 29.12
CA LEU A 563 -2.66 -43.25 28.80
C LEU A 563 -2.96 -44.74 29.00
N ASP A 564 -3.99 -45.05 29.80
CA ASP A 564 -4.46 -46.41 30.05
C ASP A 564 -3.34 -47.39 30.45
N GLU A 565 -2.51 -46.98 31.42
CA GLU A 565 -1.34 -47.73 31.92
C GLU A 565 -0.22 -48.00 30.89
N GLU A 566 -0.32 -47.39 29.70
CA GLU A 566 0.69 -47.47 28.65
C GLU A 566 1.39 -46.12 28.44
N GLU A 567 2.73 -46.15 28.36
CA GLU A 567 3.54 -44.95 28.17
C GLU A 567 3.70 -44.64 26.68
N TYR A 568 3.42 -43.40 26.30
CA TYR A 568 3.55 -42.84 24.95
C TYR A 568 4.53 -41.66 24.97
N LEU A 569 5.36 -41.57 23.94
CA LEU A 569 6.30 -40.48 23.68
C LEU A 569 5.77 -39.60 22.54
N VAL A 570 5.67 -38.31 22.80
CA VAL A 570 5.37 -37.28 21.80
C VAL A 570 6.67 -36.62 21.41
N VAL A 571 7.06 -36.77 20.14
CA VAL A 571 8.31 -36.23 19.59
C VAL A 571 7.97 -35.12 18.60
N ARG A 572 8.59 -33.95 18.79
CA ARG A 572 8.45 -32.80 17.89
C ARG A 572 9.76 -32.56 17.15
N SER A 573 9.72 -32.57 15.82
CA SER A 573 10.86 -32.16 14.98
C SER A 573 10.42 -31.08 13.99
N GLY A 574 10.90 -29.86 14.22
CA GLY A 574 10.43 -28.66 13.50
C GLY A 574 8.93 -28.41 13.69
N SER A 575 8.18 -28.41 12.59
CA SER A 575 6.72 -28.23 12.56
C SER A 575 5.91 -29.53 12.62
N SER A 576 6.58 -30.69 12.64
CA SER A 576 5.92 -32.01 12.66
C SER A 576 5.89 -32.59 14.07
N ILE A 577 4.74 -33.16 14.46
CA ILE A 577 4.51 -33.82 15.75
C ILE A 577 4.14 -35.28 15.46
N GLY A 578 4.76 -36.22 16.18
CA GLY A 578 4.40 -37.64 16.12
C GLY A 578 4.29 -38.23 17.52
N ILE A 579 3.38 -39.19 17.68
CA ILE A 579 3.10 -39.88 18.93
C ILE A 579 3.41 -41.36 18.72
N GLU A 580 4.22 -41.96 19.58
CA GLU A 580 4.60 -43.37 19.50
C GLU A 580 4.63 -43.99 20.90
N LYS A 581 4.30 -45.29 21.01
CA LYS A 581 4.36 -46.02 22.28
C LYS A 581 5.83 -46.18 22.73
N ALA A 582 6.11 -45.98 24.02
CA ALA A 582 7.47 -45.97 24.55
C ALA A 582 8.20 -47.31 24.36
N SER A 583 7.47 -48.42 24.41
CA SER A 583 8.02 -49.76 24.13
C SER A 583 8.49 -49.92 22.69
N THR A 584 7.78 -49.31 21.74
CA THR A 584 8.16 -49.31 20.31
C THR A 584 9.38 -48.42 20.07
N HIS A 585 9.44 -47.25 20.72
CA HIS A 585 10.60 -46.37 20.66
C HIS A 585 11.87 -47.02 21.23
N ALA A 586 11.76 -47.67 22.38
CA ALA A 586 12.87 -48.37 23.03
C ALA A 586 13.45 -49.50 22.17
N ARG A 587 12.60 -50.21 21.41
CA ARG A 587 13.04 -51.25 20.46
C ARG A 587 13.75 -50.68 19.23
N ARG A 588 13.40 -49.45 18.84
CA ARG A 588 13.90 -48.82 17.61
C ARG A 588 15.19 -48.05 17.81
N GLY A 589 15.39 -47.45 18.98
CA GLY A 589 16.63 -46.75 19.36
C GLY A 589 16.92 -45.43 18.63
N PHE A 590 16.02 -44.96 17.75
CA PHE A 590 16.14 -43.66 17.07
C PHE A 590 14.78 -43.01 16.79
N PRO A 591 14.68 -41.65 16.83
CA PRO A 591 13.42 -40.92 16.71
C PRO A 591 12.73 -41.11 15.35
N LEU A 592 11.41 -40.85 15.31
CA LEU A 592 10.58 -40.89 14.10
C LEU A 592 11.20 -40.02 12.99
N ARG A 593 11.56 -40.63 11.85
CA ARG A 593 12.02 -39.89 10.67
C ARG A 593 10.81 -39.24 10.02
N PHE A 594 10.61 -37.95 10.28
CA PHE A 594 9.64 -37.16 9.54
C PHE A 594 10.18 -36.83 8.15
N ARG A 595 9.33 -36.91 7.14
CA ARG A 595 9.68 -36.46 5.78
C ARG A 595 9.74 -34.93 5.84
N PRO A 596 10.88 -34.27 5.56
CA PRO A 596 10.95 -32.83 5.66
C PRO A 596 9.98 -32.19 4.64
N PRO A 597 9.32 -31.06 4.99
CA PRO A 597 8.59 -30.28 4.00
C PRO A 597 9.58 -29.81 2.92
N PRO A 598 9.17 -29.77 1.64
CA PRO A 598 10.09 -29.47 0.56
C PRO A 598 10.66 -28.05 0.73
N ARG A 599 11.96 -27.97 1.06
CA ARG A 599 12.74 -26.75 0.87
C ARG A 599 12.82 -26.51 -0.63
N LYS A 600 12.28 -25.40 -1.15
CA LYS A 600 12.63 -24.94 -2.50
C LYS A 600 14.09 -24.44 -2.47
N PRO A 601 14.93 -24.91 -3.39
CA PRO A 601 15.75 -24.00 -4.19
C PRO A 601 15.43 -24.18 -5.69
N PRO A 602 15.82 -23.21 -6.53
CA PRO A 602 15.28 -23.05 -7.86
C PRO A 602 15.89 -24.09 -8.80
N THR A 603 15.06 -24.74 -9.62
CA THR A 603 15.38 -25.29 -10.97
C THR A 603 14.24 -26.21 -11.41
N SER A 604 13.19 -25.65 -12.01
CA SER A 604 12.11 -26.44 -12.65
C SER A 604 11.70 -25.90 -14.01
N VAL A 605 12.64 -25.34 -14.77
CA VAL A 605 12.43 -25.01 -16.18
C VAL A 605 12.98 -26.10 -17.11
N LEU A 606 13.88 -26.98 -16.62
CA LEU A 606 14.50 -28.03 -17.45
C LEU A 606 13.75 -29.38 -17.43
N ARG A 607 13.09 -29.77 -16.32
CA ARG A 607 12.36 -31.05 -16.27
C ARG A 607 11.06 -31.08 -17.07
N CYS A 608 10.32 -29.96 -17.12
CA CYS A 608 9.12 -29.87 -17.97
C CYS A 608 9.44 -29.93 -19.48
N PHE A 609 10.68 -29.63 -19.87
CA PHE A 609 11.12 -29.64 -21.27
C PHE A 609 11.58 -31.03 -21.72
N GLU A 610 12.22 -31.79 -20.83
CA GLU A 610 12.61 -33.19 -21.08
C GLU A 610 11.39 -34.12 -21.13
N ASP A 611 10.41 -33.95 -20.24
CA ASP A 611 9.18 -34.75 -20.24
C ASP A 611 8.29 -34.48 -21.48
N ALA A 612 8.31 -33.25 -22.00
CA ALA A 612 7.61 -32.89 -23.24
C ALA A 612 8.31 -33.45 -24.49
N LEU A 613 9.65 -33.47 -24.51
CA LEU A 613 10.44 -34.07 -25.61
C LEU A 613 10.32 -35.60 -25.64
N ASP A 614 10.20 -36.24 -24.49
CA ASP A 614 10.01 -37.70 -24.38
C ASP A 614 8.59 -38.14 -24.77
N ALA A 615 7.58 -37.29 -24.53
CA ALA A 615 6.21 -37.51 -25.01
C ALA A 615 6.08 -37.38 -26.54
N VAL A 616 6.87 -36.49 -27.15
CA VAL A 616 6.92 -36.33 -28.63
C VAL A 616 7.69 -37.48 -29.29
N ARG A 617 8.73 -38.02 -28.63
CA ARG A 617 9.49 -39.18 -29.12
C ARG A 617 8.70 -40.49 -29.18
N ARG A 618 7.67 -40.66 -28.33
CA ARG A 618 6.91 -41.92 -28.25
C ARG A 618 5.73 -42.02 -29.23
N ARG A 619 5.47 -41.02 -30.09
CA ARG A 619 4.24 -40.94 -30.91
C ARG A 619 4.39 -40.82 -32.43
N ALA A 620 5.58 -40.97 -33.01
CA ALA A 620 5.74 -40.89 -34.47
C ALA A 620 6.08 -42.26 -35.09
N PRO A 621 5.29 -42.76 -36.07
CA PRO A 621 5.61 -43.97 -36.82
C PRO A 621 6.67 -43.73 -37.92
N ASP A 622 7.41 -44.79 -38.22
CA ASP A 622 8.46 -44.90 -39.24
C ASP A 622 8.01 -44.44 -40.63
N HIS A 623 8.73 -43.50 -41.26
CA HIS A 623 8.96 -43.48 -42.71
C HIS A 623 10.12 -42.53 -43.12
N GLY A 624 11.10 -43.10 -43.82
CA GLY A 624 11.80 -42.52 -44.99
C GLY A 624 12.75 -41.33 -44.80
N GLY A 625 14.06 -41.60 -44.84
CA GLY A 625 15.13 -40.62 -44.67
C GLY A 625 15.48 -39.78 -45.91
N ALA A 626 15.81 -38.51 -45.65
CA ALA A 626 16.71 -37.63 -46.41
C ALA A 626 16.79 -36.22 -45.78
N GLU A 627 15.81 -35.82 -44.95
CA GLU A 627 15.75 -34.48 -44.33
C GLU A 627 16.37 -34.37 -42.92
N GLU A 628 16.77 -35.50 -42.33
CA GLU A 628 17.20 -35.56 -40.92
C GLU A 628 18.67 -35.15 -40.71
N GLU A 629 19.51 -35.25 -41.74
CA GLU A 629 20.94 -34.98 -41.64
C GLU A 629 21.25 -33.47 -41.64
N THR A 630 20.43 -32.68 -42.33
CA THR A 630 20.52 -31.21 -42.38
C THR A 630 20.03 -30.56 -41.08
N LYS A 631 19.02 -31.14 -40.40
CA LYS A 631 18.57 -30.69 -39.07
C LYS A 631 19.53 -31.11 -37.95
N LYS A 632 20.11 -32.32 -38.01
CA LYS A 632 21.16 -32.78 -37.07
C LYS A 632 22.44 -31.94 -37.16
N ARG A 633 22.82 -31.41 -38.33
CA ARG A 633 23.98 -30.51 -38.50
C ARG A 633 23.76 -29.12 -37.90
N LYS A 634 22.56 -28.54 -38.03
CA LYS A 634 22.23 -27.23 -37.42
C LYS A 634 22.15 -27.28 -35.89
N MET A 635 21.66 -28.38 -35.32
CA MET A 635 21.51 -28.52 -33.86
C MET A 635 22.83 -28.86 -33.14
N ARG A 636 23.76 -29.56 -33.81
CA ARG A 636 25.14 -29.76 -33.30
C ARG A 636 25.97 -28.47 -33.27
N HIS A 637 25.60 -27.46 -34.03
CA HIS A 637 26.28 -26.15 -34.00
C HIS A 637 25.79 -25.28 -32.83
N LEU A 638 24.54 -25.44 -32.39
CA LEU A 638 23.99 -24.72 -31.22
C LEU A 638 24.42 -25.31 -29.86
N CYS A 639 24.72 -26.62 -29.77
CA CYS A 639 25.09 -27.28 -28.52
C CYS A 639 26.59 -27.21 -28.16
N ARG A 640 27.43 -26.57 -28.97
CA ARG A 640 28.88 -26.42 -28.69
C ARG A 640 29.26 -25.13 -27.94
N SER A 641 28.32 -24.27 -27.57
CA SER A 641 28.61 -22.94 -27.02
C SER A 641 28.27 -22.72 -25.54
N ALA A 642 27.89 -23.73 -24.75
CA ALA A 642 27.44 -23.49 -23.38
C ALA A 642 28.05 -24.44 -22.32
N HIS A 643 29.29 -24.16 -21.88
CA HIS A 643 29.80 -24.18 -20.48
C HIS A 643 31.36 -24.15 -20.43
N PRO A 644 32.02 -23.78 -19.31
CA PRO A 644 32.06 -22.46 -18.69
C PRO A 644 33.52 -21.98 -18.50
N ARG A 645 33.91 -20.76 -18.91
CA ARG A 645 35.18 -20.17 -18.45
C ARG A 645 35.10 -18.67 -18.21
N ASN A 646 35.52 -18.35 -16.99
CA ASN A 646 35.97 -17.07 -16.46
C ASN A 646 36.73 -16.15 -17.42
N LYS A 647 36.60 -14.85 -17.09
CA LYS A 647 37.47 -13.68 -17.33
C LYS A 647 37.30 -12.86 -18.61
N PHE A 648 37.42 -11.54 -18.38
CA PHE A 648 37.59 -10.38 -19.27
C PHE A 648 36.31 -9.68 -19.76
N LEU A 649 35.84 -8.75 -18.94
CA LEU A 649 35.12 -7.55 -19.40
C LEU A 649 36.16 -6.58 -19.96
N ALA A 650 36.12 -6.36 -21.27
CA ALA A 650 36.77 -5.23 -21.93
C ALA A 650 35.67 -4.19 -22.25
N GLU A 651 35.96 -2.96 -21.86
CA GLU A 651 35.21 -1.74 -22.14
C GLU A 651 35.21 -1.44 -23.65
N GLU A 652 34.08 -0.97 -24.19
CA GLU A 652 34.00 0.00 -25.28
C GLU A 652 32.75 0.89 -25.09
N PRO A 653 32.76 2.16 -25.54
CA PRO A 653 32.12 3.26 -24.83
C PRO A 653 30.74 3.64 -25.41
N LEU A 654 29.80 3.99 -24.53
CA LEU A 654 28.57 4.69 -24.90
C LEU A 654 28.85 6.20 -25.09
N PRO A 655 28.20 6.87 -26.05
CA PRO A 655 28.49 8.25 -26.40
C PRO A 655 28.14 9.21 -25.27
N THR A 656 29.09 10.09 -24.97
CA THR A 656 29.05 11.16 -23.99
C THR A 656 28.01 12.21 -24.40
N PHE A 657 26.79 12.15 -23.83
CA PHE A 657 25.88 13.30 -23.83
C PHE A 657 26.21 14.19 -22.63
N VAL A 658 26.86 15.32 -22.92
CA VAL A 658 27.10 16.40 -21.97
C VAL A 658 25.78 17.11 -21.73
N PHE A 659 25.10 16.82 -20.61
CA PHE A 659 24.00 17.65 -20.14
C PHE A 659 24.57 18.87 -19.43
N VAL A 660 24.50 20.02 -20.11
CA VAL A 660 24.76 21.33 -19.51
C VAL A 660 23.55 21.70 -18.66
N PHE A 661 23.72 21.74 -17.34
CA PHE A 661 22.71 22.26 -16.40
C PHE A 661 22.76 23.79 -16.42
N VAL A 662 21.66 24.43 -16.82
CA VAL A 662 21.40 25.86 -16.55
C VAL A 662 20.41 25.94 -15.38
N PRO A 663 20.75 26.59 -14.25
CA PRO A 663 19.84 26.76 -13.15
C PRO A 663 19.10 28.10 -13.31
N SER A 664 17.77 28.04 -13.45
CA SER A 664 16.92 29.23 -13.35
C SER A 664 15.94 29.01 -12.20
N GLY A 665 16.19 29.69 -11.08
CA GLY A 665 15.22 29.87 -10.01
C GLY A 665 14.46 31.17 -10.20
N LEU A 666 13.19 31.21 -9.78
CA LEU A 666 12.55 32.33 -9.07
C LEU A 666 11.10 31.94 -8.73
N LEU A 667 10.77 32.02 -7.43
CA LEU A 667 9.44 31.86 -6.84
C LEU A 667 9.23 33.09 -5.94
N VAL A 668 8.13 33.83 -6.11
CA VAL A 668 7.48 34.70 -5.09
C VAL A 668 6.00 34.94 -5.50
N PRO A 669 5.06 35.39 -4.64
CA PRO A 669 4.02 34.52 -4.12
C PRO A 669 2.56 35.07 -4.22
N ASP A 670 1.65 34.24 -3.73
CA ASP A 670 0.35 34.52 -3.12
C ASP A 670 -0.99 34.54 -3.90
N CYS A 671 -1.83 33.61 -3.41
CA CYS A 671 -3.27 33.70 -3.18
C CYS A 671 -4.24 33.78 -4.38
N ARG A 672 -4.74 32.60 -4.79
CA ARG A 672 -6.19 32.31 -4.78
C ARG A 672 -6.46 30.82 -4.62
N GLN A 673 -7.02 30.48 -3.46
CA GLN A 673 -7.36 29.14 -3.01
C GLN A 673 -8.47 28.50 -3.85
N ILE A 674 -8.44 27.16 -3.88
CA ILE A 674 -9.47 26.18 -4.29
C ILE A 674 -9.29 25.57 -5.70
N ALA A 675 -8.62 26.23 -6.66
CA ALA A 675 -8.28 25.59 -7.96
C ALA A 675 -6.83 25.08 -8.07
N SER A 676 -5.92 25.54 -7.20
CA SER A 676 -4.47 25.36 -7.37
C SER A 676 -3.92 23.99 -6.91
N LYS A 677 -4.63 23.21 -6.08
CA LYS A 677 -4.10 21.94 -5.55
C LYS A 677 -4.19 20.76 -6.52
N LEU A 678 -5.00 20.87 -7.57
CA LEU A 678 -5.05 19.90 -8.67
C LEU A 678 -4.11 20.27 -9.83
N ILE A 679 -3.81 21.57 -9.98
CA ILE A 679 -2.97 22.08 -11.08
C ILE A 679 -1.48 22.07 -10.73
N SER A 680 -1.10 22.08 -9.45
CA SER A 680 0.31 21.85 -9.04
C SER A 680 0.72 20.37 -9.01
N PHE A 681 -0.19 19.45 -9.38
CA PHE A 681 0.03 18.01 -9.38
C PHE A 681 0.49 17.48 -10.74
N PHE A 682 0.18 18.20 -11.82
CA PHE A 682 0.68 17.87 -13.14
C PHE A 682 1.96 18.65 -13.44
#